data_AF-A0AA44CP27-F1
#
_entry.id   AF-A0AA44CP27-F1
#
_cell.length_a   1.000
_cell.length_b   1.000
_cell.length_c   1.000
_cell.angle_alpha   90.00
_cell.angle_beta   90.00
_cell.angle_gamma   90.00
#
_symmetry.space_group_name_H-M   'P 1'
#
loop_
_entity.id
_entity.type
_entity.pdbx_description
1 polymer ?
#
loop_
_entity_poly.entity_id
_entity_poly.type
_entity_poly.pdbx_seq_one_letter_code
_entity_poly.pdbx_strand_id
1 'polypeptide(L)'
;MSSPFLSTTPNQLGSGKLPSCYGEIIFELSEANWVKDIILPEQPSDRCIVTIYSSATRDTVLHLPFGSLIMKTDSVYYLEYHAGIQLWDIQGPDFNYLTPDNMGDHVLQDNMSHETPDSTVHITTDNHNEVNEFFNEWISEEDNKNYQKWYNREAGDNGDAPDLIVKNRSARSLVEDYEAKDSSTIYVIPESPQKVTDYMMDDNNWASEIRLPFAAEDESTMTINSTAILDSKISAENRLYASTTTIKSGDQYIFKYLKKFNRWALESAPIRNVEFDHIQSEIPFPTSQTTLVTMTDSHWRENIKLPEQAADRDKITLKSSTDVVTHIDIANVNKPGVMTLGKGEQYDFFYIAEKGKWQLISSPDTLYQAQDMTNGLIPTLRTPRTIINSANGNYQPELYLPTKQEPGSRVIINSRAEWDIAVLADETHYKVLNGETVAFKVDEQGLWQRETITIDLLLLYSDKAVAHSGRDKVHDFMMQGFDMTNEALENSGANFRYRVVGLREIAAKADWSNMPDVLDRLREDPLVQSWRDFLKADGIYYVGTEEGTGHGWLNDVLSPMDPMYMVSVAPISSDPEVMRHELGHNMGADDKYNCNPDKEECELVATIMNQMWVDYYSTPDRYTADYGIPMGIPGKFDDVLTMNNMSSVVAAYR
;
A
#
# COMPACT_ATOMS: atom_id res chain seq x y z
N MET A 1 -35.92 -30.18 16.45
CA MET A 1 -36.99 -29.37 15.83
C MET A 1 -36.62 -29.22 14.35
N SER A 2 -37.55 -28.90 13.45
CA SER A 2 -37.13 -28.56 12.07
C SER A 2 -36.39 -27.23 12.11
N SER A 3 -35.18 -27.18 11.57
CA SER A 3 -34.53 -25.91 11.29
C SER A 3 -35.34 -25.19 10.20
N PRO A 4 -35.47 -23.85 10.25
CA PRO A 4 -36.22 -23.11 9.24
C PRO A 4 -35.42 -22.98 7.94
N PHE A 5 -36.11 -23.18 6.82
CA PHE A 5 -35.61 -23.09 5.45
C PHE A 5 -36.00 -21.75 4.80
N LEU A 6 -35.14 -21.23 3.93
CA LEU A 6 -35.39 -20.06 3.08
C LEU A 6 -34.95 -20.35 1.65
N SER A 7 -35.77 -20.00 0.66
CA SER A 7 -35.37 -19.82 -0.73
C SER A 7 -35.75 -18.40 -1.14
N THR A 8 -34.81 -17.64 -1.70
CA THR A 8 -34.98 -16.22 -2.00
C THR A 8 -34.02 -15.71 -3.08
N THR A 9 -34.23 -14.47 -3.50
CA THR A 9 -33.47 -13.76 -4.54
C THR A 9 -33.17 -12.32 -4.06
N PRO A 10 -32.22 -11.59 -4.69
CA PRO A 10 -31.92 -10.21 -4.30
C PRO A 10 -33.13 -9.28 -4.24
N ASN A 11 -34.07 -9.41 -5.19
CA ASN A 11 -35.27 -8.56 -5.25
C ASN A 11 -36.32 -8.91 -4.19
N GLN A 12 -36.38 -10.17 -3.74
CA GLN A 12 -37.26 -10.60 -2.65
C GLN A 12 -36.69 -10.21 -1.28
N LEU A 13 -35.37 -10.22 -1.14
CA LEU A 13 -34.65 -9.85 0.09
C LEU A 13 -34.38 -8.33 0.18
N GLY A 14 -34.47 -7.61 -0.92
CA GLY A 14 -34.13 -6.18 -1.04
C GLY A 14 -32.63 -5.87 -0.96
N SER A 15 -31.78 -6.89 -0.88
CA SER A 15 -30.32 -6.79 -0.77
C SER A 15 -29.64 -8.15 -1.03
N GLY A 16 -28.31 -8.17 -1.02
CA GLY A 16 -27.50 -9.40 -0.98
C GLY A 16 -27.07 -9.84 0.42
N LYS A 17 -27.54 -9.19 1.50
CA LYS A 17 -27.16 -9.56 2.87
C LYS A 17 -28.07 -10.67 3.40
N LEU A 18 -27.55 -11.88 3.49
CA LEU A 18 -28.31 -13.07 3.86
C LEU A 18 -28.74 -13.03 5.34
N PRO A 19 -30.00 -13.40 5.66
CA PRO A 19 -30.51 -13.33 7.02
C PRO A 19 -29.95 -14.44 7.91
N SER A 20 -29.71 -14.11 9.18
CA SER A 20 -29.38 -15.09 10.22
C SER A 20 -30.62 -15.87 10.69
N CYS A 21 -30.43 -16.84 11.58
CA CYS A 21 -31.47 -17.70 12.17
C CYS A 21 -32.15 -18.72 11.23
N TYR A 22 -31.67 -18.88 9.99
CA TYR A 22 -32.06 -19.97 9.10
C TYR A 22 -31.08 -21.15 9.19
N GLY A 23 -31.59 -22.38 9.08
CA GLY A 23 -30.76 -23.58 9.00
C GLY A 23 -30.36 -23.94 7.58
N GLU A 24 -31.12 -23.47 6.59
CA GLU A 24 -30.82 -23.64 5.17
C GLU A 24 -31.32 -22.42 4.39
N ILE A 25 -30.46 -21.87 3.53
CA ILE A 25 -30.76 -20.74 2.65
C ILE A 25 -30.36 -21.12 1.22
N ILE A 26 -31.29 -20.99 0.28
CA ILE A 26 -31.03 -20.99 -1.17
C ILE A 26 -31.14 -19.55 -1.67
N PHE A 27 -30.10 -19.05 -2.34
CA PHE A 27 -30.03 -17.71 -2.92
C PHE A 27 -29.75 -17.75 -4.42
N GLU A 28 -30.69 -17.25 -5.23
CA GLU A 28 -30.62 -17.35 -6.69
C GLU A 28 -30.40 -15.98 -7.36
N LEU A 29 -29.36 -15.90 -8.20
CA LEU A 29 -29.03 -14.75 -9.03
C LEU A 29 -29.42 -15.00 -10.50
N SER A 30 -29.99 -13.98 -11.14
CA SER A 30 -30.36 -13.97 -12.56
C SER A 30 -30.33 -12.53 -13.10
N GLU A 31 -30.32 -12.33 -14.43
CA GLU A 31 -30.27 -10.97 -15.03
C GLU A 31 -31.33 -9.99 -14.48
N ALA A 32 -32.53 -10.49 -14.15
CA ALA A 32 -33.62 -9.70 -13.57
C ALA A 32 -33.56 -9.59 -12.03
N ASN A 33 -32.83 -10.49 -11.36
CA ASN A 33 -32.69 -10.54 -9.90
C ASN A 33 -31.20 -10.70 -9.55
N TRP A 34 -30.44 -9.61 -9.63
CA TRP A 34 -28.99 -9.59 -9.45
C TRP A 34 -28.57 -8.57 -8.39
N VAL A 35 -27.47 -8.84 -7.70
CA VAL A 35 -26.80 -7.90 -6.80
C VAL A 35 -25.29 -8.04 -6.98
N LYS A 36 -24.56 -6.93 -6.85
CA LYS A 36 -23.09 -6.94 -6.96
C LYS A 36 -22.43 -7.69 -5.81
N ASP A 37 -22.96 -7.55 -4.60
CA ASP A 37 -22.31 -8.02 -3.37
C ASP A 37 -23.26 -8.91 -2.56
N ILE A 38 -22.81 -10.13 -2.22
CA ILE A 38 -23.49 -11.05 -1.29
C ILE A 38 -22.70 -11.13 0.01
N ILE A 39 -23.39 -10.99 1.14
CA ILE A 39 -22.81 -11.06 2.48
C ILE A 39 -23.47 -12.22 3.22
N LEU A 40 -22.66 -13.16 3.72
CA LEU A 40 -23.13 -14.31 4.50
C LEU A 40 -23.80 -13.89 5.83
N PRO A 41 -24.61 -14.77 6.44
CA PRO A 41 -25.23 -14.47 7.74
C PRO A 41 -24.21 -14.09 8.82
N GLU A 42 -24.49 -13.04 9.60
CA GLU A 42 -23.62 -12.58 10.69
C GLU A 42 -23.68 -13.47 11.94
N GLN A 43 -24.79 -14.19 12.15
CA GLN A 43 -24.98 -15.12 13.27
C GLN A 43 -25.64 -16.43 12.77
N PRO A 44 -24.91 -17.25 11.98
CA PRO A 44 -25.38 -18.56 11.55
C PRO A 44 -25.49 -19.51 12.74
N SER A 45 -26.49 -20.41 12.71
CA SER A 45 -26.54 -21.56 13.63
C SER A 45 -25.52 -22.61 13.22
N ASP A 46 -25.12 -23.49 14.16
CA ASP A 46 -24.34 -24.68 13.80
C ASP A 46 -25.06 -25.50 12.71
N ARG A 47 -24.32 -25.88 11.67
CA ARG A 47 -24.81 -26.49 10.42
C ARG A 47 -25.87 -25.67 9.69
N CYS A 48 -25.74 -24.35 9.71
CA CYS A 48 -26.42 -23.47 8.75
C CYS A 48 -25.86 -23.74 7.35
N ILE A 49 -26.72 -24.12 6.41
CA ILE A 49 -26.37 -24.32 5.01
C ILE A 49 -26.74 -23.07 4.20
N VAL A 50 -25.85 -22.64 3.32
CA VAL A 50 -26.13 -21.61 2.31
C VAL A 50 -25.75 -22.16 0.94
N THR A 51 -26.69 -22.23 0.01
CA THR A 51 -26.42 -22.56 -1.40
C THR A 51 -26.73 -21.37 -2.28
N ILE A 52 -25.77 -20.95 -3.11
CA ILE A 52 -25.87 -19.77 -3.96
C ILE A 52 -25.71 -20.21 -5.41
N TYR A 53 -26.69 -19.87 -6.25
CA TYR A 53 -26.70 -20.16 -7.68
C TYR A 53 -26.59 -18.87 -8.48
N SER A 54 -25.67 -18.80 -9.45
CA SER A 54 -25.61 -17.70 -10.42
C SER A 54 -25.94 -18.15 -11.83
N SER A 55 -26.95 -17.52 -12.42
CA SER A 55 -27.27 -17.57 -13.86
C SER A 55 -27.04 -16.21 -14.56
N ALA A 56 -26.34 -15.28 -13.89
CA ALA A 56 -26.09 -13.93 -14.39
C ALA A 56 -24.77 -13.84 -15.17
N THR A 57 -24.78 -13.07 -16.27
CA THR A 57 -23.62 -12.66 -17.08
C THR A 57 -22.80 -11.55 -16.43
N ARG A 58 -23.28 -11.01 -15.31
CA ARG A 58 -22.61 -10.00 -14.49
C ARG A 58 -22.05 -10.66 -13.23
N ASP A 59 -20.74 -10.59 -13.07
CA ASP A 59 -20.02 -11.11 -11.91
C ASP A 59 -20.58 -10.56 -10.58
N THR A 60 -20.71 -11.43 -9.58
CA THR A 60 -21.13 -11.09 -8.21
C THR A 60 -20.01 -11.42 -7.24
N VAL A 61 -19.74 -10.53 -6.29
CA VAL A 61 -18.76 -10.70 -5.22
C VAL A 61 -19.44 -11.36 -4.01
N LEU A 62 -19.06 -12.60 -3.72
CA LEU A 62 -19.42 -13.29 -2.48
C LEU A 62 -18.37 -12.96 -1.41
N HIS A 63 -18.77 -12.21 -0.38
CA HIS A 63 -17.92 -11.81 0.74
C HIS A 63 -17.83 -12.94 1.77
N LEU A 64 -16.60 -13.42 2.00
CA LEU A 64 -16.26 -14.46 2.97
C LEU A 64 -15.55 -13.85 4.18
N PRO A 65 -15.47 -14.55 5.33
CA PRO A 65 -14.72 -14.07 6.50
C PRO A 65 -13.22 -13.84 6.25
N PHE A 66 -12.66 -14.44 5.20
CA PHE A 66 -11.24 -14.45 4.85
C PHE A 66 -10.94 -13.94 3.42
N GLY A 67 -11.88 -13.23 2.78
CA GLY A 67 -11.66 -12.67 1.43
C GLY A 67 -12.95 -12.54 0.62
N SER A 68 -12.85 -12.67 -0.70
CA SER A 68 -14.01 -12.64 -1.59
C SER A 68 -13.87 -13.59 -2.78
N LEU A 69 -14.99 -14.17 -3.20
CA LEU A 69 -15.09 -14.99 -4.42
C LEU A 69 -15.84 -14.21 -5.51
N ILE A 70 -15.33 -14.23 -6.73
CA ILE A 70 -16.03 -13.70 -7.91
C ILE A 70 -16.89 -14.82 -8.50
N MET A 71 -18.19 -14.79 -8.19
CA MET A 71 -19.18 -15.70 -8.76
C MET A 71 -19.50 -15.28 -10.21
N LYS A 72 -19.06 -16.10 -11.15
CA LYS A 72 -19.32 -15.96 -12.60
C LYS A 72 -20.68 -16.56 -12.97
N THR A 73 -21.05 -16.48 -14.24
CA THR A 73 -22.19 -17.21 -14.82
C THR A 73 -22.07 -18.72 -14.57
N ASP A 74 -23.21 -19.38 -14.37
CA ASP A 74 -23.37 -20.82 -14.10
C ASP A 74 -22.58 -21.35 -12.88
N SER A 75 -22.10 -20.45 -12.01
CA SER A 75 -21.41 -20.81 -10.76
C SER A 75 -22.39 -21.22 -9.67
N VAL A 76 -22.07 -22.30 -8.95
CA VAL A 76 -22.80 -22.75 -7.77
C VAL A 76 -21.84 -22.88 -6.60
N TYR A 77 -22.19 -22.27 -5.47
CA TYR A 77 -21.45 -22.37 -4.22
C TYR A 77 -22.34 -22.97 -3.14
N TYR A 78 -21.84 -23.98 -2.44
CA TYR A 78 -22.43 -24.59 -1.26
C TYR A 78 -21.54 -24.29 -0.06
N LEU A 79 -22.15 -23.88 1.06
CA LEU A 79 -21.46 -23.55 2.30
C LEU A 79 -22.18 -24.18 3.50
N GLU A 80 -21.45 -24.80 4.44
CA GLU A 80 -21.99 -25.26 5.73
C GLU A 80 -21.20 -24.63 6.89
N TYR A 81 -21.87 -23.95 7.82
CA TYR A 81 -21.23 -23.32 8.98
C TYR A 81 -20.98 -24.32 10.12
N HIS A 82 -19.77 -24.32 10.67
CA HIS A 82 -19.38 -25.15 11.81
C HIS A 82 -19.07 -24.30 13.04
N ALA A 83 -20.00 -24.22 13.98
CA ALA A 83 -19.91 -23.33 15.15
C ALA A 83 -18.78 -23.71 16.12
N GLY A 84 -18.30 -24.96 16.07
CA GLY A 84 -17.16 -25.43 16.87
C GLY A 84 -15.80 -24.85 16.45
N ILE A 85 -15.67 -24.40 15.20
CA ILE A 85 -14.45 -23.76 14.64
C ILE A 85 -14.71 -22.35 14.11
N GLN A 86 -15.97 -21.90 14.09
CA GLN A 86 -16.42 -20.58 13.60
C GLN A 86 -16.09 -20.29 12.13
N LEU A 87 -16.01 -21.34 11.31
CA LEU A 87 -15.74 -21.29 9.87
C LEU A 87 -16.90 -21.88 9.07
N TRP A 88 -16.94 -21.55 7.79
CA TRP A 88 -17.77 -22.21 6.78
C TRP A 88 -16.91 -23.24 6.04
N ASP A 89 -17.34 -24.50 5.94
CA ASP A 89 -16.92 -25.36 4.83
C ASP A 89 -17.52 -24.79 3.54
N ILE A 90 -16.76 -24.80 2.44
CA ILE A 90 -17.14 -24.18 1.16
C ILE A 90 -16.79 -25.11 0.01
N GLN A 91 -17.74 -25.28 -0.91
CA GLN A 91 -17.58 -26.08 -2.12
C GLN A 91 -18.12 -25.30 -3.32
N GLY A 92 -17.28 -25.06 -4.34
CA GLY A 92 -17.67 -24.31 -5.53
C GLY A 92 -16.53 -24.17 -6.55
N PRO A 93 -16.81 -23.61 -7.74
CA PRO A 93 -15.94 -23.73 -8.91
C PRO A 93 -14.59 -23.01 -8.85
N ASP A 94 -14.43 -21.95 -8.06
CA ASP A 94 -13.16 -21.18 -7.93
C ASP A 94 -12.53 -21.30 -6.53
N PHE A 95 -12.96 -22.27 -5.71
CA PHE A 95 -12.47 -22.53 -4.35
C PHE A 95 -11.75 -23.89 -4.23
N ASN A 96 -10.83 -24.00 -3.26
CA ASN A 96 -10.10 -25.23 -2.93
C ASN A 96 -9.94 -25.38 -1.41
N TYR A 97 -10.20 -26.56 -0.86
CA TYR A 97 -9.95 -26.87 0.55
C TYR A 97 -8.89 -27.98 0.68
N LEU A 98 -7.79 -27.64 1.34
CA LEU A 98 -6.64 -28.52 1.51
C LEU A 98 -6.39 -28.84 2.98
N THR A 99 -5.97 -30.07 3.22
CA THR A 99 -5.30 -30.50 4.45
C THR A 99 -4.01 -31.22 4.04
N PRO A 100 -3.02 -31.35 4.94
CA PRO A 100 -1.78 -32.08 4.64
C PRO A 100 -2.02 -33.50 4.09
N ASP A 101 -3.03 -34.22 4.61
CA ASP A 101 -3.33 -35.61 4.22
C ASP A 101 -4.26 -35.73 2.99
N ASN A 102 -4.80 -34.62 2.43
CA ASN A 102 -5.68 -34.65 1.26
C ASN A 102 -4.95 -34.90 -0.09
N MET A 103 -3.62 -34.97 -0.09
CA MET A 103 -2.77 -35.18 -1.27
C MET A 103 -1.90 -36.43 -1.08
N GLY A 104 -2.28 -37.55 -1.71
CA GLY A 104 -1.62 -38.84 -1.50
C GLY A 104 -0.19 -38.94 -2.04
N ASP A 105 0.74 -39.39 -1.19
CA ASP A 105 2.06 -39.96 -1.50
C ASP A 105 2.85 -39.30 -2.64
N HIS A 106 3.14 -38.01 -2.53
CA HIS A 106 4.27 -37.37 -3.21
C HIS A 106 5.40 -37.02 -2.23
N VAL A 107 5.77 -38.02 -1.42
CA VAL A 107 7.08 -38.06 -0.75
C VAL A 107 8.16 -38.14 -1.83
N LEU A 108 8.92 -37.05 -2.00
CA LEU A 108 10.18 -37.11 -2.73
C LEU A 108 11.16 -37.97 -1.92
N GLN A 109 11.45 -39.18 -2.42
CA GLN A 109 12.48 -40.02 -1.81
C GLN A 109 13.86 -39.44 -2.09
N ASP A 110 14.53 -38.97 -1.04
CA ASP A 110 15.94 -38.59 -1.07
C ASP A 110 16.83 -39.80 -1.43
N ASN A 111 17.20 -39.91 -2.70
CA ASN A 111 18.30 -40.77 -3.13
C ASN A 111 19.64 -40.10 -2.81
N MET A 112 19.93 -40.01 -1.50
CA MET A 112 21.24 -39.66 -0.97
C MET A 112 22.32 -40.57 -1.55
N SER A 113 23.23 -39.98 -2.35
CA SER A 113 24.55 -40.54 -2.60
C SER A 113 25.59 -39.49 -2.26
N HIS A 114 26.29 -39.68 -1.13
CA HIS A 114 27.39 -38.83 -0.72
C HIS A 114 28.61 -39.05 -1.62
N GLU A 115 28.98 -38.04 -2.40
CA GLU A 115 30.39 -37.76 -2.70
C GLU A 115 30.68 -36.27 -2.47
N THR A 116 31.60 -36.00 -1.55
CA THR A 116 32.29 -34.69 -1.44
C THR A 116 33.55 -34.74 -2.28
N PRO A 117 33.91 -33.67 -3.01
CA PRO A 117 35.11 -32.96 -2.54
C PRO A 117 35.11 -31.42 -2.73
N ASP A 118 36.15 -30.83 -2.14
CA ASP A 118 36.65 -29.45 -2.18
C ASP A 118 36.13 -28.44 -3.21
N SER A 119 35.80 -27.25 -2.68
CA SER A 119 35.64 -26.01 -3.42
C SER A 119 36.99 -25.35 -3.75
N THR A 120 37.60 -25.71 -4.88
CA THR A 120 38.72 -24.95 -5.48
C THR A 120 38.38 -24.47 -6.89
N VAL A 121 38.12 -23.17 -7.03
CA VAL A 121 37.89 -22.52 -8.33
C VAL A 121 39.23 -22.16 -8.98
N HIS A 122 39.48 -22.71 -10.17
CA HIS A 122 40.54 -22.24 -11.07
C HIS A 122 39.94 -21.74 -12.40
N ILE A 123 40.45 -20.60 -12.87
CA ILE A 123 39.97 -19.87 -14.06
C ILE A 123 40.93 -20.07 -15.23
N THR A 124 40.43 -20.56 -16.37
CA THR A 124 40.94 -20.37 -17.76
C THR A 124 39.89 -21.01 -18.69
N THR A 125 39.11 -20.26 -19.50
CA THR A 125 39.41 -19.65 -20.82
C THR A 125 39.50 -20.62 -22.01
N ASP A 126 39.10 -20.12 -23.17
CA ASP A 126 39.13 -20.70 -24.54
C ASP A 126 37.99 -21.67 -24.96
N ASN A 127 37.60 -21.75 -26.25
CA ASN A 127 37.34 -20.72 -27.28
C ASN A 127 36.75 -21.36 -28.56
N HIS A 128 36.06 -20.56 -29.38
CA HIS A 128 35.83 -20.73 -30.84
C HIS A 128 35.06 -21.94 -31.46
N ASN A 129 34.01 -21.57 -32.21
CA ASN A 129 33.71 -21.97 -33.62
C ASN A 129 33.22 -23.41 -33.95
N GLU A 130 32.38 -23.67 -34.96
CA GLU A 130 31.51 -22.86 -35.85
C GLU A 130 30.55 -23.77 -36.65
N VAL A 131 29.81 -23.17 -37.61
CA VAL A 131 29.23 -23.75 -38.85
C VAL A 131 27.76 -24.18 -38.82
N ASN A 132 27.04 -23.75 -39.86
CA ASN A 132 25.61 -23.94 -40.13
C ASN A 132 25.33 -25.24 -40.93
N GLU A 133 24.07 -25.63 -41.14
CA GLU A 133 23.37 -25.48 -42.44
C GLU A 133 22.01 -26.24 -42.58
N PHE A 134 21.04 -25.54 -43.18
CA PHE A 134 19.89 -25.96 -44.03
C PHE A 134 18.91 -27.13 -43.69
N PHE A 135 17.63 -26.75 -43.57
CA PHE A 135 16.44 -27.24 -44.32
C PHE A 135 16.29 -28.75 -44.66
N ASN A 136 15.12 -29.34 -44.30
CA ASN A 136 13.99 -29.41 -45.25
C ASN A 136 12.64 -29.90 -44.65
N GLU A 137 11.60 -29.85 -45.48
CA GLU A 137 10.17 -30.14 -45.23
C GLU A 137 9.84 -31.62 -44.92
N TRP A 138 8.62 -31.93 -44.44
CA TRP A 138 7.52 -32.54 -45.25
C TRP A 138 6.22 -32.76 -44.43
N ILE A 139 5.06 -32.85 -45.11
CA ILE A 139 3.71 -33.02 -44.54
C ILE A 139 2.95 -34.20 -45.21
N SER A 140 2.33 -35.08 -44.40
CA SER A 140 1.11 -35.90 -44.67
C SER A 140 0.81 -36.75 -43.40
N GLU A 141 -0.40 -36.96 -42.86
CA GLU A 141 -1.67 -37.50 -43.43
C GLU A 141 -1.55 -38.94 -44.00
N GLU A 142 -2.53 -39.85 -43.94
CA GLU A 142 -3.73 -40.04 -43.07
C GLU A 142 -3.43 -41.23 -42.08
N ASP A 143 -4.30 -41.90 -41.28
CA ASP A 143 -5.73 -41.86 -40.91
C ASP A 143 -5.84 -42.50 -39.46
N ASN A 144 -6.94 -42.85 -38.77
CA ASN A 144 -8.36 -43.01 -39.09
C ASN A 144 -9.27 -42.65 -37.89
N LYS A 145 -10.57 -42.57 -38.18
CA LYS A 145 -11.66 -41.99 -37.39
C LYS A 145 -12.26 -43.00 -36.42
N ASN A 146 -12.89 -42.51 -35.35
CA ASN A 146 -14.27 -42.95 -35.07
C ASN A 146 -15.10 -41.83 -34.44
N TYR A 147 -16.27 -41.56 -35.03
CA TYR A 147 -17.20 -40.49 -34.66
C TYR A 147 -18.57 -41.13 -34.47
N GLN A 148 -19.34 -40.69 -33.48
CA GLN A 148 -20.80 -40.65 -33.62
C GLN A 148 -21.33 -39.26 -33.28
N LYS A 149 -22.19 -38.76 -34.15
CA LYS A 149 -22.94 -37.51 -33.98
C LYS A 149 -24.36 -37.84 -33.55
N TRP A 150 -24.95 -36.99 -32.73
CA TRP A 150 -26.40 -36.93 -32.55
C TRP A 150 -26.97 -35.79 -33.41
N TYR A 151 -28.24 -35.93 -33.83
CA TYR A 151 -28.96 -34.94 -34.61
C TYR A 151 -30.42 -34.90 -34.14
N ASN A 152 -31.02 -33.70 -34.13
CA ASN A 152 -32.29 -33.42 -33.45
C ASN A 152 -33.52 -34.05 -34.12
N ARG A 153 -34.53 -34.38 -33.30
CA ARG A 153 -35.94 -34.34 -33.69
C ARG A 153 -36.85 -34.05 -32.48
N GLU A 154 -38.03 -33.50 -32.75
CA GLU A 154 -38.91 -32.87 -31.75
C GLU A 154 -40.05 -33.77 -31.24
N ALA A 155 -40.65 -33.33 -30.12
CA ALA A 155 -41.99 -33.62 -29.60
C ALA A 155 -42.32 -35.04 -29.04
N GLY A 156 -42.72 -35.09 -27.77
CA GLY A 156 -43.19 -36.33 -27.11
C GLY A 156 -43.39 -36.23 -25.58
N ASP A 157 -44.42 -35.49 -25.15
CA ASP A 157 -45.12 -35.45 -23.83
C ASP A 157 -44.67 -36.30 -22.61
N ASN A 158 -44.66 -35.64 -21.43
CA ASN A 158 -44.89 -36.13 -20.04
C ASN A 158 -43.96 -37.17 -19.37
N GLY A 159 -43.55 -36.88 -18.12
CA GLY A 159 -43.40 -37.88 -17.06
C GLY A 159 -42.17 -37.79 -16.14
N ASP A 160 -42.39 -37.36 -14.90
CA ASP A 160 -41.65 -37.66 -13.65
C ASP A 160 -40.13 -37.38 -13.52
N ALA A 161 -39.70 -37.05 -12.28
CA ALA A 161 -38.33 -36.69 -11.92
C ALA A 161 -37.62 -37.83 -11.12
N PRO A 162 -36.30 -38.06 -11.33
CA PRO A 162 -35.56 -39.12 -10.63
C PRO A 162 -34.79 -38.66 -9.37
N ASP A 163 -34.65 -39.60 -8.44
CA ASP A 163 -34.19 -39.49 -7.04
C ASP A 163 -32.84 -38.80 -6.72
N LEU A 164 -32.78 -38.28 -5.49
CA LEU A 164 -31.56 -37.86 -4.76
C LEU A 164 -30.71 -39.08 -4.35
N ILE A 165 -29.42 -39.11 -4.74
CA ILE A 165 -28.45 -40.12 -4.28
C ILE A 165 -27.78 -39.67 -2.98
N VAL A 166 -28.39 -39.98 -1.84
CA VAL A 166 -27.79 -39.73 -0.51
C VAL A 166 -26.70 -40.77 -0.21
N LYS A 167 -25.43 -40.37 -0.29
CA LYS A 167 -24.28 -41.20 0.14
C LYS A 167 -24.03 -41.06 1.65
N ASN A 168 -24.74 -41.84 2.46
CA ASN A 168 -24.38 -42.06 3.87
C ASN A 168 -22.94 -42.59 3.98
N ARG A 169 -22.06 -41.87 4.71
CA ARG A 169 -20.83 -42.45 5.28
C ARG A 169 -21.08 -42.80 6.75
N SER A 170 -21.10 -44.09 7.05
CA SER A 170 -21.25 -44.60 8.42
C SER A 170 -20.00 -44.34 9.25
N ALA A 171 -20.15 -43.97 10.52
CA ALA A 171 -19.05 -43.91 11.46
C ALA A 171 -18.36 -45.29 11.60
N ARG A 172 -17.04 -45.33 11.41
CA ARG A 172 -16.19 -46.47 11.76
C ARG A 172 -15.21 -46.03 12.84
N SER A 173 -15.38 -46.59 14.03
CA SER A 173 -14.36 -46.59 15.07
C SER A 173 -13.20 -47.48 14.62
N LEU A 174 -12.07 -46.89 14.28
CA LEU A 174 -10.77 -47.55 14.31
C LEU A 174 -9.92 -46.85 15.37
N VAL A 175 -9.34 -47.67 16.25
CA VAL A 175 -8.25 -47.26 17.14
C VAL A 175 -7.01 -47.87 16.51
N GLU A 176 -6.18 -47.03 15.89
CA GLU A 176 -4.89 -47.39 15.31
C GLU A 176 -3.84 -46.45 15.91
N ASP A 177 -2.60 -46.92 16.00
CA ASP A 177 -1.63 -46.44 16.99
C ASP A 177 -1.04 -45.05 16.69
N TYR A 178 -0.81 -44.27 17.76
CA TYR A 178 -0.03 -43.03 17.71
C TYR A 178 1.47 -43.33 17.55
N GLU A 179 1.90 -43.67 16.33
CA GLU A 179 3.29 -43.39 15.93
C GLU A 179 3.43 -41.91 15.60
N ALA A 180 4.44 -41.24 16.16
CA ALA A 180 4.65 -39.82 15.93
C ALA A 180 5.12 -39.57 14.49
N LYS A 181 4.34 -38.82 13.69
CA LYS A 181 4.78 -38.28 12.39
C LYS A 181 6.11 -37.53 12.58
N ASP A 182 7.03 -37.72 11.63
CA ASP A 182 8.42 -37.27 11.80
C ASP A 182 8.52 -35.75 11.88
N SER A 183 9.44 -35.27 12.71
CA SER A 183 9.55 -33.89 13.20
C SER A 183 10.03 -32.85 12.17
N SER A 184 10.24 -33.26 10.91
CA SER A 184 10.84 -32.46 9.83
C SER A 184 10.00 -32.44 8.54
N THR A 185 8.69 -32.70 8.61
CA THR A 185 7.80 -32.65 7.44
C THR A 185 7.66 -31.23 6.91
N ILE A 186 8.17 -30.98 5.71
CA ILE A 186 7.88 -29.77 4.93
C ILE A 186 6.73 -30.10 3.97
N TYR A 187 5.60 -29.42 4.11
CA TYR A 187 4.47 -29.53 3.18
C TYR A 187 4.55 -28.43 2.12
N VAL A 188 4.40 -28.79 0.85
CA VAL A 188 4.36 -27.84 -0.27
C VAL A 188 2.93 -27.78 -0.77
N ILE A 189 2.27 -26.63 -0.65
CA ILE A 189 0.94 -26.42 -1.20
C ILE A 189 1.06 -26.45 -2.74
N PRO A 190 0.26 -27.26 -3.45
CA PRO A 190 0.33 -27.35 -4.90
C PRO A 190 -0.16 -26.07 -5.58
N GLU A 191 0.34 -25.81 -6.79
CA GLU A 191 -0.26 -24.79 -7.66
C GLU A 191 -1.71 -25.16 -7.99
N SER A 192 -2.59 -24.17 -7.97
CA SER A 192 -4.03 -24.33 -8.13
C SER A 192 -4.56 -23.31 -9.14
N PRO A 193 -5.47 -23.70 -10.06
CA PRO A 193 -6.18 -22.74 -10.90
C PRO A 193 -7.24 -21.94 -10.12
N GLN A 194 -7.55 -22.35 -8.88
CA GLN A 194 -8.59 -21.74 -8.06
C GLN A 194 -8.12 -20.42 -7.47
N LYS A 195 -8.97 -19.39 -7.50
CA LYS A 195 -8.63 -18.06 -6.96
C LYS A 195 -8.62 -17.98 -5.44
N VAL A 196 -9.24 -18.94 -4.74
CA VAL A 196 -9.19 -19.02 -3.28
C VAL A 196 -8.80 -20.43 -2.86
N THR A 197 -7.79 -20.55 -2.00
CA THR A 197 -7.41 -21.81 -1.35
C THR A 197 -7.43 -21.63 0.16
N ASP A 198 -8.14 -22.49 0.88
CA ASP A 198 -7.99 -22.63 2.33
C ASP A 198 -7.17 -23.88 2.65
N TYR A 199 -6.25 -23.76 3.61
CA TYR A 199 -5.37 -24.82 4.08
C TYR A 199 -5.49 -24.94 5.60
N MET A 200 -5.99 -26.08 6.07
CA MET A 200 -6.19 -26.37 7.49
C MET A 200 -5.25 -27.47 7.96
N MET A 201 -4.70 -27.32 9.16
CA MET A 201 -4.00 -28.41 9.85
C MET A 201 -4.39 -28.57 11.33
N ASP A 202 -4.28 -29.80 11.81
CA ASP A 202 -4.59 -30.28 13.16
C ASP A 202 -3.58 -31.36 13.58
N ASP A 203 -3.66 -31.85 14.81
CA ASP A 203 -2.69 -32.81 15.40
C ASP A 203 -2.48 -34.10 14.58
N ASN A 204 -3.45 -34.51 13.75
CA ASN A 204 -3.38 -35.76 12.99
C ASN A 204 -2.63 -35.58 11.65
N ASN A 205 -2.68 -34.38 11.08
CA ASN A 205 -2.14 -34.07 9.75
C ASN A 205 -0.93 -33.11 9.76
N TRP A 206 -0.67 -32.41 10.86
CA TRP A 206 0.41 -31.43 11.08
C TRP A 206 1.70 -31.58 10.25
N ALA A 207 2.21 -30.44 9.78
CA ALA A 207 3.52 -30.30 9.16
C ALA A 207 4.34 -29.18 9.83
N SER A 208 5.66 -29.38 9.92
CA SER A 208 6.59 -28.44 10.56
C SER A 208 6.78 -27.13 9.78
N GLU A 209 6.71 -27.19 8.45
CA GLU A 209 6.85 -26.03 7.57
C GLU A 209 5.89 -26.12 6.39
N ILE A 210 5.23 -25.00 6.08
CA ILE A 210 4.32 -24.85 4.95
C ILE A 210 4.98 -23.95 3.89
N ARG A 211 5.18 -24.46 2.67
CA ARG A 211 5.64 -23.66 1.52
C ARG A 211 4.47 -23.34 0.59
N LEU A 212 4.32 -22.06 0.27
CA LEU A 212 3.31 -21.55 -0.67
C LEU A 212 3.68 -21.96 -2.12
N PRO A 213 2.71 -22.06 -3.04
CA PRO A 213 2.99 -22.40 -4.45
C PRO A 213 3.91 -21.35 -5.11
N PHE A 214 4.63 -21.75 -6.17
CA PHE A 214 5.52 -20.82 -6.88
C PHE A 214 4.75 -19.76 -7.67
N ALA A 215 3.69 -20.18 -8.38
CA ALA A 215 2.78 -19.29 -9.09
C ALA A 215 1.30 -19.53 -8.74
N ALA A 216 0.49 -18.51 -9.01
CA ALA A 216 -0.97 -18.56 -9.07
C ALA A 216 -1.47 -17.55 -10.13
N GLU A 217 -2.79 -17.45 -10.32
CA GLU A 217 -3.38 -16.28 -10.97
C GLU A 217 -3.20 -15.01 -10.14
N ASP A 218 -3.34 -13.84 -10.78
CA ASP A 218 -3.26 -12.56 -10.09
C ASP A 218 -4.44 -12.36 -9.12
N GLU A 219 -4.16 -11.72 -7.99
CA GLU A 219 -5.05 -11.52 -6.84
C GLU A 219 -5.64 -12.82 -6.24
N SER A 220 -5.10 -14.01 -6.57
CA SER A 220 -5.47 -15.25 -5.88
C SER A 220 -5.12 -15.19 -4.40
N THR A 221 -6.01 -15.65 -3.52
CA THR A 221 -5.80 -15.65 -2.06
C THR A 221 -5.58 -17.06 -1.50
N MET A 222 -4.82 -17.12 -0.40
CA MET A 222 -4.52 -18.35 0.31
C MET A 222 -4.61 -18.15 1.82
N THR A 223 -5.57 -18.83 2.45
CA THR A 223 -5.72 -18.87 3.90
C THR A 223 -4.97 -20.08 4.46
N ILE A 224 -4.24 -19.90 5.56
CA ILE A 224 -3.56 -20.96 6.30
C ILE A 224 -4.02 -20.89 7.76
N ASN A 225 -4.73 -21.93 8.19
CA ASN A 225 -5.31 -22.11 9.51
C ASN A 225 -4.61 -23.25 10.28
N SER A 226 -4.54 -23.16 11.61
CA SER A 226 -4.11 -24.29 12.43
C SER A 226 -4.91 -24.45 13.72
N THR A 227 -5.12 -25.71 14.11
CA THR A 227 -5.60 -26.14 15.43
C THR A 227 -4.63 -27.09 16.13
N ALA A 228 -3.46 -27.34 15.55
CA ALA A 228 -2.47 -28.27 16.06
C ALA A 228 -1.72 -27.72 17.28
N ILE A 229 -1.38 -28.61 18.23
CA ILE A 229 -0.67 -28.31 19.48
C ILE A 229 0.79 -27.91 19.24
N LEU A 230 1.39 -28.37 18.13
CA LEU A 230 2.77 -28.06 17.76
C LEU A 230 2.84 -26.83 16.85
N ASP A 231 3.70 -25.87 17.20
CA ASP A 231 4.00 -24.70 16.37
C ASP A 231 4.62 -25.13 15.01
N SER A 232 4.15 -24.53 13.91
CA SER A 232 4.70 -24.66 12.55
C SER A 232 5.27 -23.31 12.06
N LYS A 233 5.82 -23.27 10.84
CA LYS A 233 6.19 -22.01 10.16
C LYS A 233 5.73 -21.96 8.69
N ILE A 234 5.48 -20.76 8.15
CA ILE A 234 5.32 -20.56 6.71
C ILE A 234 6.67 -20.16 6.11
N SER A 235 7.17 -20.94 5.17
CA SER A 235 8.48 -20.73 4.55
C SER A 235 8.63 -19.34 3.94
N ALA A 236 9.85 -18.80 3.95
CA ALA A 236 10.14 -17.51 3.30
C ALA A 236 10.14 -17.61 1.76
N GLU A 237 10.25 -18.82 1.21
CA GLU A 237 10.17 -19.07 -0.23
C GLU A 237 8.81 -18.62 -0.80
N ASN A 238 8.83 -18.08 -2.01
CA ASN A 238 7.68 -17.55 -2.77
C ASN A 238 6.91 -16.38 -2.12
N ARG A 239 7.26 -15.93 -0.90
CA ARG A 239 6.70 -14.73 -0.27
C ARG A 239 7.35 -13.43 -0.76
N LEU A 240 6.60 -12.33 -0.72
CA LEU A 240 7.07 -10.99 -1.11
C LEU A 240 8.14 -10.48 -0.15
N TYR A 241 7.90 -10.65 1.16
CA TYR A 241 8.85 -10.34 2.23
C TYR A 241 8.91 -11.49 3.24
N ALA A 242 10.11 -11.68 3.80
CA ALA A 242 10.44 -12.78 4.68
C ALA A 242 10.03 -12.53 6.15
N SER A 243 8.83 -12.00 6.38
CA SER A 243 8.29 -11.73 7.72
C SER A 243 8.11 -13.00 8.56
N THR A 244 8.02 -12.84 9.87
CA THR A 244 7.81 -13.92 10.83
C THR A 244 6.41 -14.51 10.68
N THR A 245 6.34 -15.83 10.55
CA THR A 245 5.11 -16.57 10.22
C THR A 245 5.04 -17.88 10.99
N THR A 246 5.32 -17.84 12.30
CA THR A 246 5.11 -18.97 13.21
C THR A 246 3.61 -19.19 13.40
N ILE A 247 3.11 -20.36 13.01
CA ILE A 247 1.71 -20.76 13.15
C ILE A 247 1.56 -21.56 14.44
N LYS A 248 0.55 -21.22 15.25
CA LYS A 248 0.19 -21.87 16.51
C LYS A 248 -1.27 -22.31 16.47
N SER A 249 -1.69 -23.15 17.41
CA SER A 249 -3.12 -23.49 17.59
C SER A 249 -3.99 -22.23 17.69
N GLY A 250 -4.96 -22.10 16.78
CA GLY A 250 -5.90 -20.97 16.70
C GLY A 250 -5.45 -19.82 15.79
N ASP A 251 -4.29 -19.92 15.13
CA ASP A 251 -3.83 -18.91 14.18
C ASP A 251 -4.48 -19.03 12.80
N GLN A 252 -4.66 -17.87 12.16
CA GLN A 252 -4.95 -17.72 10.74
C GLN A 252 -3.95 -16.74 10.10
N TYR A 253 -3.39 -17.11 8.95
CA TYR A 253 -2.66 -16.23 8.05
C TYR A 253 -3.39 -16.16 6.70
N ILE A 254 -3.40 -15.00 6.05
CA ILE A 254 -3.97 -14.82 4.70
C ILE A 254 -2.89 -14.21 3.80
N PHE A 255 -2.68 -14.81 2.63
CA PHE A 255 -1.79 -14.32 1.59
C PHE A 255 -2.56 -13.97 0.33
N LYS A 256 -2.00 -13.06 -0.47
CA LYS A 256 -2.50 -12.70 -1.80
C LYS A 256 -1.36 -12.74 -2.81
N TYR A 257 -1.55 -13.42 -3.94
CA TYR A 257 -0.54 -13.52 -4.99
C TYR A 257 -0.55 -12.27 -5.87
N LEU A 258 0.54 -11.52 -5.86
CA LEU A 258 0.72 -10.32 -6.69
C LEU A 258 1.53 -10.69 -7.95
N LYS A 259 0.88 -10.76 -9.10
CA LYS A 259 1.51 -11.19 -10.36
C LYS A 259 2.63 -10.25 -10.81
N LYS A 260 2.54 -8.95 -10.51
CA LYS A 260 3.60 -7.95 -10.75
C LYS A 260 4.94 -8.34 -10.12
N PHE A 261 4.92 -8.99 -8.96
CA PHE A 261 6.12 -9.43 -8.25
C PHE A 261 6.41 -10.93 -8.43
N ASN A 262 5.44 -11.71 -8.93
CA ASN A 262 5.39 -13.17 -8.88
C ASN A 262 5.67 -13.69 -7.45
N ARG A 263 4.96 -13.13 -6.47
CA ARG A 263 5.13 -13.43 -5.04
C ARG A 263 3.81 -13.34 -4.28
N TRP A 264 3.71 -14.10 -3.19
CA TRP A 264 2.65 -14.00 -2.20
C TRP A 264 2.94 -12.86 -1.20
N ALA A 265 2.16 -11.79 -1.26
CA ALA A 265 2.10 -10.79 -0.20
C ALA A 265 1.34 -11.33 1.01
N LEU A 266 1.73 -10.90 2.21
CA LEU A 266 1.04 -11.24 3.46
C LEU A 266 -0.03 -10.18 3.73
N GLU A 267 -1.29 -10.59 3.64
CA GLU A 267 -2.48 -9.73 3.74
C GLU A 267 -2.96 -9.62 5.20
N SER A 268 -2.94 -10.73 5.93
CA SER A 268 -3.35 -10.79 7.35
C SER A 268 -2.52 -11.81 8.13
N ALA A 269 -2.17 -11.48 9.36
CA ALA A 269 -1.38 -12.30 10.28
C ALA A 269 -1.91 -12.18 11.72
N PRO A 270 -1.73 -13.20 12.58
CA PRO A 270 -2.17 -13.16 13.97
C PRO A 270 -1.46 -12.05 14.75
N ILE A 271 -2.23 -11.20 15.46
CA ILE A 271 -1.65 -10.14 16.30
C ILE A 271 -1.12 -10.77 17.60
N ARG A 272 0.19 -10.63 17.86
CA ARG A 272 0.83 -11.08 19.09
C ARG A 272 0.83 -9.96 20.12
N ASN A 273 0.04 -10.12 21.18
CA ASN A 273 0.10 -9.21 22.34
C ASN A 273 1.35 -9.53 23.18
N VAL A 274 2.14 -8.52 23.49
CA VAL A 274 3.28 -8.62 24.41
C VAL A 274 3.02 -7.74 25.63
N GLU A 275 2.80 -8.39 26.77
CA GLU A 275 2.61 -7.74 28.07
C GLU A 275 3.94 -7.16 28.60
N PHE A 276 3.89 -5.98 29.23
CA PHE A 276 5.08 -5.27 29.73
C PHE A 276 5.89 -6.06 30.76
N ASP A 277 5.27 -6.96 31.50
CA ASP A 277 5.95 -7.77 32.51
C ASP A 277 6.89 -8.83 31.90
N HIS A 278 6.68 -9.17 30.62
CA HIS A 278 7.54 -10.09 29.86
C HIS A 278 8.68 -9.38 29.09
N ILE A 279 8.60 -8.05 28.94
CA ILE A 279 9.68 -7.23 28.35
C ILE A 279 10.86 -7.19 29.34
N GLN A 280 12.08 -7.44 28.88
CA GLN A 280 13.28 -7.35 29.74
C GLN A 280 13.97 -5.99 29.57
N SER A 281 14.97 -5.91 28.69
CA SER A 281 15.61 -4.66 28.25
C SER A 281 14.96 -4.07 26.99
N GLU A 282 14.42 -4.94 26.13
CA GLU A 282 13.72 -4.60 24.89
C GLU A 282 12.55 -5.58 24.66
N ILE A 283 11.67 -5.23 23.72
CA ILE A 283 10.60 -6.11 23.25
C ILE A 283 11.25 -7.40 22.69
N PRO A 284 10.70 -8.61 22.97
CA PRO A 284 11.21 -9.84 22.39
C PRO A 284 11.10 -9.87 20.86
N PHE A 285 11.92 -10.71 20.21
CA PHE A 285 11.80 -10.99 18.78
C PHE A 285 10.34 -11.44 18.45
N PRO A 286 9.71 -10.90 17.39
CA PRO A 286 8.32 -11.22 17.05
C PRO A 286 8.05 -12.72 16.84
N THR A 287 6.82 -13.19 17.08
CA THR A 287 6.39 -14.57 16.73
C THR A 287 5.18 -14.58 15.78
N SER A 288 5.09 -13.52 14.96
CA SER A 288 4.16 -13.25 13.86
C SER A 288 4.64 -11.95 13.21
N GLN A 289 4.16 -11.62 12.00
CA GLN A 289 4.42 -10.33 11.40
C GLN A 289 3.90 -9.20 12.29
N THR A 290 2.71 -9.31 12.89
CA THR A 290 2.11 -8.21 13.67
C THR A 290 2.26 -8.44 15.17
N THR A 291 2.95 -7.53 15.86
CA THR A 291 3.09 -7.50 17.32
C THR A 291 2.48 -6.21 17.89
N LEU A 292 1.71 -6.34 18.97
CA LEU A 292 1.05 -5.24 19.68
C LEU A 292 1.55 -5.17 21.14
N VAL A 293 1.95 -3.98 21.56
CA VAL A 293 2.32 -3.66 22.94
C VAL A 293 1.39 -2.55 23.45
N THR A 294 0.72 -2.78 24.58
CA THR A 294 -0.24 -1.82 25.16
C THR A 294 0.16 -1.46 26.60
N MET A 295 0.42 -0.18 26.84
CA MET A 295 0.73 0.35 28.17
C MET A 295 -0.57 0.64 28.95
N THR A 296 -0.62 0.26 30.22
CA THR A 296 -1.72 0.52 31.14
C THR A 296 -1.21 1.05 32.49
N ASP A 297 -2.10 1.59 33.33
CA ASP A 297 -1.73 2.08 34.67
C ASP A 297 -1.13 0.98 35.58
N SER A 298 -1.35 -0.30 35.25
CA SER A 298 -0.75 -1.44 35.96
C SER A 298 0.50 -2.00 35.27
N HIS A 299 0.62 -1.86 33.94
CA HIS A 299 1.66 -2.48 33.12
C HIS A 299 2.32 -1.39 32.24
N TRP A 300 3.33 -0.73 32.80
CA TRP A 300 4.03 0.42 32.22
C TRP A 300 5.51 0.46 32.65
N ARG A 301 6.37 1.10 31.84
CA ARG A 301 7.75 1.46 32.19
C ARG A 301 8.14 2.80 31.57
N GLU A 302 9.06 3.52 32.21
CA GLU A 302 9.56 4.83 31.75
C GLU A 302 10.21 4.80 30.37
N ASN A 303 10.76 3.65 29.97
CA ASN A 303 11.45 3.44 28.70
C ASN A 303 11.00 2.11 28.07
N ILE A 304 10.86 2.09 26.74
CA ILE A 304 10.68 0.87 25.92
C ILE A 304 11.63 0.90 24.73
N LYS A 305 12.22 -0.25 24.39
CA LYS A 305 13.13 -0.41 23.25
C LYS A 305 12.59 -1.45 22.27
N LEU A 306 12.56 -1.11 20.98
CA LEU A 306 12.24 -2.07 19.91
C LEU A 306 13.36 -3.12 19.78
N PRO A 307 13.08 -4.34 19.29
CA PRO A 307 14.10 -5.38 19.14
C PRO A 307 15.27 -4.91 18.25
N GLU A 308 16.50 -5.30 18.54
CA GLU A 308 17.64 -5.03 17.65
C GLU A 308 17.52 -5.74 16.29
N GLN A 309 16.84 -6.88 16.26
CA GLN A 309 16.57 -7.67 15.05
C GLN A 309 15.13 -8.17 15.03
N ALA A 310 14.53 -8.21 13.85
CA ALA A 310 13.28 -8.88 13.53
C ALA A 310 13.36 -9.47 12.11
N ALA A 311 12.33 -10.15 11.64
CA ALA A 311 12.24 -10.59 10.25
C ALA A 311 11.75 -9.44 9.35
N ASP A 312 11.95 -9.56 8.03
CA ASP A 312 11.71 -8.44 7.11
C ASP A 312 10.21 -8.11 6.99
N ARG A 313 9.84 -6.84 7.16
CA ARG A 313 8.45 -6.35 7.26
C ARG A 313 7.65 -6.88 8.46
N ASP A 314 8.29 -7.42 9.50
CA ASP A 314 7.66 -7.52 10.83
C ASP A 314 7.24 -6.12 11.32
N LYS A 315 6.07 -6.02 11.94
CA LYS A 315 5.39 -4.79 12.36
C LYS A 315 5.23 -4.77 13.89
N ILE A 316 5.53 -3.62 14.51
CA ILE A 316 5.25 -3.36 15.93
C ILE A 316 4.36 -2.13 16.06
N THR A 317 3.21 -2.31 16.70
CA THR A 317 2.34 -1.22 17.18
C THR A 317 2.56 -1.02 18.67
N LEU A 318 2.88 0.21 19.09
CA LEU A 318 2.92 0.62 20.49
C LEU A 318 1.72 1.53 20.80
N LYS A 319 0.97 1.24 21.86
CA LYS A 319 -0.19 2.04 22.33
C LYS A 319 -0.06 2.36 23.82
N SER A 320 -0.59 3.50 24.26
CA SER A 320 -0.74 3.78 25.69
C SER A 320 -2.15 4.19 26.09
N SER A 321 -2.60 3.68 27.24
CA SER A 321 -3.85 4.04 27.90
C SER A 321 -3.68 4.75 29.25
N THR A 322 -2.43 4.86 29.73
CA THR A 322 -2.07 5.49 31.01
C THR A 322 -1.75 6.98 30.86
N ASP A 323 -1.99 7.77 31.90
CA ASP A 323 -1.59 9.20 31.96
C ASP A 323 -0.06 9.37 32.14
N VAL A 324 0.69 8.29 32.38
CA VAL A 324 2.16 8.32 32.49
C VAL A 324 2.81 8.23 31.11
N VAL A 325 3.81 9.07 30.85
CA VAL A 325 4.53 9.12 29.57
C VAL A 325 5.66 8.08 29.55
N THR A 326 5.76 7.33 28.45
CA THR A 326 6.89 6.43 28.16
C THR A 326 7.79 7.05 27.10
N HIS A 327 9.11 6.88 27.22
CA HIS A 327 10.08 7.19 26.18
C HIS A 327 10.33 5.96 25.31
N ILE A 328 10.39 6.13 23.99
CA ILE A 328 10.76 5.05 23.06
C ILE A 328 12.23 5.21 22.71
N ASP A 329 13.04 4.20 23.03
CA ASP A 329 14.47 4.15 22.72
C ASP A 329 14.68 4.18 21.20
N ILE A 330 15.46 5.17 20.77
CA ILE A 330 15.62 5.55 19.38
C ILE A 330 16.68 4.72 18.64
N ALA A 331 17.53 3.97 19.35
CA ALA A 331 18.75 3.36 18.80
C ALA A 331 18.49 2.34 17.67
N ASN A 332 17.32 1.71 17.67
CA ASN A 332 16.92 0.70 16.70
C ASN A 332 16.01 1.24 15.57
N VAL A 333 15.71 2.54 15.55
CA VAL A 333 14.78 3.18 14.59
C VAL A 333 15.55 4.00 13.53
N ASN A 334 15.01 4.04 12.30
CA ASN A 334 15.55 4.85 11.20
C ASN A 334 15.07 6.32 11.31
N LYS A 335 16.02 7.25 11.39
CA LYS A 335 15.79 8.73 11.42
C LYS A 335 14.66 9.18 12.39
N PRO A 336 14.67 8.76 13.67
CA PRO A 336 13.51 8.79 14.56
C PRO A 336 13.08 10.18 15.09
N GLY A 337 14.02 11.05 15.45
CA GLY A 337 13.72 12.16 16.36
C GLY A 337 13.29 11.70 17.75
N VAL A 338 12.80 12.64 18.57
CA VAL A 338 12.27 12.34 19.90
C VAL A 338 10.94 11.59 19.81
N MET A 339 10.78 10.54 20.61
CA MET A 339 9.56 9.74 20.65
C MET A 339 9.12 9.50 22.09
N THR A 340 8.03 10.16 22.49
CA THR A 340 7.31 9.89 23.74
C THR A 340 5.89 9.41 23.44
N LEU A 341 5.39 8.52 24.28
CA LEU A 341 4.11 7.82 24.12
C LEU A 341 3.29 7.97 25.41
N GLY A 342 2.28 8.84 25.35
CA GLY A 342 1.30 9.13 26.39
C GLY A 342 -0.11 8.68 26.02
N LYS A 343 -1.09 9.06 26.85
CA LYS A 343 -2.46 8.53 26.81
C LYS A 343 -3.17 8.74 25.47
N GLY A 344 -3.59 7.64 24.84
CA GLY A 344 -4.30 7.64 23.56
C GLY A 344 -3.41 7.82 22.33
N GLU A 345 -2.10 8.01 22.52
CA GLU A 345 -1.13 8.06 21.43
C GLU A 345 -0.77 6.64 20.96
N GLN A 346 -0.34 6.52 19.70
CA GLN A 346 0.05 5.26 19.04
C GLN A 346 1.27 5.51 18.14
N TYR A 347 2.22 4.59 18.12
CA TYR A 347 3.30 4.54 17.14
C TYR A 347 3.27 3.20 16.40
N ASP A 348 3.46 3.23 15.08
CA ASP A 348 3.56 2.04 14.25
C ASP A 348 4.90 2.00 13.52
N PHE A 349 5.56 0.85 13.58
CA PHE A 349 6.87 0.59 12.97
C PHE A 349 6.82 -0.69 12.13
N PHE A 350 7.66 -0.79 11.10
CA PHE A 350 8.03 -2.09 10.53
C PHE A 350 9.53 -2.23 10.30
N TYR A 351 10.06 -3.44 10.40
CA TYR A 351 11.49 -3.70 10.29
C TYR A 351 11.92 -3.82 8.83
N ILE A 352 13.00 -3.10 8.48
CA ILE A 352 13.66 -3.15 7.19
C ILE A 352 14.94 -3.97 7.34
N ALA A 353 14.93 -5.24 6.92
CA ALA A 353 16.06 -6.14 7.14
C ALA A 353 17.33 -5.68 6.38
N GLU A 354 17.17 -5.12 5.18
CA GLU A 354 18.25 -4.52 4.37
C GLU A 354 18.94 -3.30 5.02
N LYS A 355 18.25 -2.58 5.93
CA LYS A 355 18.78 -1.40 6.65
C LYS A 355 19.10 -1.71 8.12
N GLY A 356 18.72 -2.89 8.64
CA GLY A 356 18.95 -3.29 10.03
C GLY A 356 18.24 -2.38 11.06
N LYS A 357 17.09 -1.81 10.69
CA LYS A 357 16.37 -0.80 11.50
C LYS A 357 14.86 -0.91 11.33
N TRP A 358 14.15 -0.46 12.36
CA TRP A 358 12.71 -0.19 12.31
C TRP A 358 12.45 1.11 11.57
N GLN A 359 11.69 1.06 10.49
CA GLN A 359 11.11 2.22 9.83
C GLN A 359 9.86 2.66 10.61
N LEU A 360 9.81 3.93 11.01
CA LEU A 360 8.60 4.56 11.52
C LEU A 360 7.59 4.72 10.39
N ILE A 361 6.34 4.29 10.61
CA ILE A 361 5.21 4.43 9.67
C ILE A 361 4.30 5.57 10.10
N SER A 362 3.97 5.59 11.40
CA SER A 362 2.94 6.44 11.98
C SER A 362 3.35 6.87 13.38
N SER A 363 3.15 8.14 13.68
CA SER A 363 3.43 8.76 14.98
C SER A 363 2.48 9.94 15.24
N PRO A 364 2.15 10.27 16.49
CA PRO A 364 1.42 11.49 16.82
C PRO A 364 2.19 12.76 16.44
N ASP A 365 1.47 13.74 15.88
CA ASP A 365 1.98 15.10 15.73
C ASP A 365 1.74 15.92 17.01
N THR A 366 2.74 16.68 17.44
CA THR A 366 2.55 17.69 18.49
C THR A 366 2.04 18.98 17.85
N LEU A 367 0.78 19.37 18.09
CA LEU A 367 0.16 20.54 17.42
C LEU A 367 0.05 21.75 18.34
N TYR A 368 0.43 22.93 17.84
CA TYR A 368 0.32 24.21 18.54
C TYR A 368 -0.16 25.35 17.65
N GLN A 369 -0.69 26.42 18.27
CA GLN A 369 -0.81 27.75 17.67
C GLN A 369 0.38 28.62 18.12
N ALA A 370 0.83 29.56 17.30
CA ALA A 370 2.02 30.36 17.60
C ALA A 370 1.87 31.22 18.87
N GLN A 371 0.66 31.72 19.17
CA GLN A 371 0.32 32.41 20.42
C GLN A 371 0.54 31.58 21.71
N ASP A 372 0.52 30.24 21.61
CA ASP A 372 0.61 29.35 22.77
C ASP A 372 2.05 29.31 23.32
N MET A 373 3.01 29.80 22.52
CA MET A 373 4.44 29.87 22.82
C MET A 373 4.74 30.99 23.81
N THR A 374 4.88 30.64 25.09
CA THR A 374 5.17 31.60 26.15
C THR A 374 6.52 32.28 25.89
N ASN A 375 6.48 33.59 25.59
CA ASN A 375 7.64 34.38 25.12
C ASN A 375 8.30 33.84 23.84
N GLY A 376 7.55 33.12 22.98
CA GLY A 376 8.08 32.50 21.77
C GLY A 376 8.87 31.21 21.99
N LEU A 377 9.06 30.77 23.23
CA LEU A 377 9.80 29.55 23.55
C LEU A 377 8.97 28.33 23.15
N ILE A 378 9.49 27.54 22.21
CA ILE A 378 8.88 26.25 21.85
C ILE A 378 9.20 25.24 22.97
N PRO A 379 8.19 24.50 23.49
CA PRO A 379 8.42 23.49 24.52
C PRO A 379 9.41 22.40 24.09
N THR A 380 9.97 21.69 25.07
CA THR A 380 10.70 20.43 24.80
C THR A 380 9.83 19.51 23.94
N LEU A 381 10.39 19.03 22.83
CA LEU A 381 9.63 18.25 21.86
C LEU A 381 9.25 16.89 22.45
N ARG A 382 8.05 16.40 22.08
CA ARG A 382 7.50 15.14 22.58
C ARG A 382 7.37 14.04 21.52
N THR A 383 7.29 14.40 20.25
CA THR A 383 7.05 13.49 19.14
C THR A 383 7.93 13.90 17.94
N PRO A 384 8.14 13.03 16.94
CA PRO A 384 9.09 13.28 15.86
C PRO A 384 8.83 14.58 15.08
N ARG A 385 7.56 14.95 14.95
CA ARG A 385 7.09 16.14 14.24
C ARG A 385 6.20 17.00 15.14
N THR A 386 6.61 18.25 15.31
CA THR A 386 5.83 19.32 15.95
C THR A 386 5.39 20.33 14.89
N ILE A 387 4.13 20.74 14.90
CA ILE A 387 3.55 21.65 13.90
C ILE A 387 2.98 22.89 14.59
N ILE A 388 3.49 24.06 14.22
CA ILE A 388 3.12 25.37 14.77
C ILE A 388 2.39 26.15 13.68
N ASN A 389 1.15 26.55 13.95
CA ASN A 389 0.32 27.29 13.01
C ASN A 389 0.19 28.76 13.45
N SER A 390 0.41 29.69 12.52
CA SER A 390 0.37 31.15 12.76
C SER A 390 -0.51 31.87 11.75
N ALA A 391 -1.28 32.84 12.21
CA ALA A 391 -2.17 33.71 11.46
C ALA A 391 -2.40 35.03 12.24
N ASN A 392 -3.02 36.04 11.63
CA ASN A 392 -3.19 37.36 12.25
C ASN A 392 -3.88 37.35 13.64
N GLY A 393 -4.71 36.34 13.94
CA GLY A 393 -5.42 36.22 15.22
C GLY A 393 -4.65 35.52 16.35
N ASN A 394 -3.54 34.84 16.03
CA ASN A 394 -2.74 34.04 16.96
C ASN A 394 -1.23 34.18 16.69
N TYR A 395 -0.81 35.31 16.12
CA TYR A 395 0.55 35.61 15.70
C TYR A 395 1.50 35.79 16.89
N GLN A 396 2.74 35.34 16.71
CA GLN A 396 3.86 35.51 17.62
C GLN A 396 5.09 35.92 16.77
N PRO A 397 5.76 37.06 17.07
CA PRO A 397 6.79 37.62 16.17
C PRO A 397 8.13 36.91 16.21
N GLU A 398 8.42 36.21 17.31
CA GLU A 398 9.68 35.50 17.53
C GLU A 398 9.37 34.09 18.04
N LEU A 399 9.97 33.09 17.41
CA LEU A 399 9.93 31.69 17.82
C LEU A 399 11.35 31.19 18.07
N TYR A 400 11.53 30.45 19.16
CA TYR A 400 12.82 29.96 19.62
C TYR A 400 12.78 28.43 19.65
N LEU A 401 13.55 27.76 18.77
CA LEU A 401 13.62 26.30 18.74
C LEU A 401 14.30 25.78 20.03
N PRO A 402 13.87 24.64 20.59
CA PRO A 402 14.45 24.13 21.83
C PRO A 402 15.85 23.56 21.58
N THR A 403 16.82 23.88 22.44
CA THR A 403 18.20 23.39 22.32
C THR A 403 18.34 21.92 22.73
N LYS A 404 19.40 21.23 22.28
CA LYS A 404 19.77 19.85 22.70
C LYS A 404 18.64 18.83 22.48
N GLN A 405 18.26 18.63 21.24
CA GLN A 405 17.18 17.73 20.85
C GLN A 405 17.72 16.47 20.16
N GLU A 406 16.90 15.43 20.07
CA GLU A 406 17.32 14.16 19.45
C GLU A 406 17.44 14.29 17.93
N PRO A 407 18.49 13.73 17.28
CA PRO A 407 18.66 13.74 15.83
C PRO A 407 17.43 13.24 15.06
N GLY A 408 17.04 13.98 14.02
CA GLY A 408 15.83 13.74 13.23
C GLY A 408 14.56 14.45 13.73
N SER A 409 14.56 15.00 14.95
CA SER A 409 13.40 15.75 15.49
C SER A 409 13.10 16.97 14.63
N ARG A 410 11.82 17.29 14.43
CA ARG A 410 11.37 18.21 13.38
C ARG A 410 10.28 19.17 13.84
N VAL A 411 10.43 20.44 13.47
CA VAL A 411 9.45 21.51 13.73
C VAL A 411 9.01 22.10 12.40
N ILE A 412 7.72 21.98 12.06
CA ILE A 412 7.09 22.71 10.94
C ILE A 412 6.47 24.00 11.49
N ILE A 413 6.67 25.10 10.79
CA ILE A 413 6.01 26.39 11.02
C ILE A 413 5.20 26.74 9.77
N ASN A 414 3.89 26.82 9.92
CA ASN A 414 2.95 27.24 8.88
C ASN A 414 2.52 28.69 9.14
N SER A 415 2.93 29.64 8.29
CA SER A 415 2.57 31.04 8.44
C SER A 415 1.53 31.50 7.42
N ARG A 416 0.35 31.86 7.93
CA ARG A 416 -0.70 32.62 7.25
C ARG A 416 -0.89 34.00 7.90
N ALA A 417 0.16 34.50 8.57
CA ALA A 417 0.19 35.81 9.20
C ALA A 417 0.77 36.86 8.25
N GLU A 418 0.23 38.08 8.28
CA GLU A 418 0.63 39.22 7.45
C GLU A 418 2.08 39.68 7.71
N TRP A 419 2.65 39.32 8.86
CA TRP A 419 3.97 39.73 9.33
C TRP A 419 4.92 38.53 9.39
N ASP A 420 6.19 38.77 9.02
CA ASP A 420 7.28 37.80 9.19
C ASP A 420 7.37 37.32 10.65
N ILE A 421 7.68 36.03 10.82
CA ILE A 421 8.10 35.44 12.09
C ILE A 421 9.63 35.29 12.05
N ALA A 422 10.33 35.84 13.03
CA ALA A 422 11.74 35.54 13.24
C ALA A 422 11.88 34.20 13.97
N VAL A 423 12.75 33.32 13.49
CA VAL A 423 12.99 32.00 14.11
C VAL A 423 14.46 31.91 14.50
N LEU A 424 14.74 31.68 15.79
CA LEU A 424 16.09 31.37 16.27
C LEU A 424 16.26 29.85 16.39
N ALA A 425 17.16 29.31 15.61
CA ALA A 425 17.55 27.91 15.54
C ALA A 425 19.00 27.80 16.03
N ASP A 426 19.18 27.39 17.30
CA ASP A 426 20.44 27.49 18.05
C ASP A 426 21.05 28.92 18.00
N GLU A 427 22.08 29.15 17.19
CA GLU A 427 22.69 30.49 16.99
C GLU A 427 22.29 31.14 15.65
N THR A 428 21.49 30.47 14.82
CA THR A 428 21.13 30.92 13.46
C THR A 428 19.75 31.57 13.42
N HIS A 429 19.69 32.82 12.95
CA HIS A 429 18.44 33.55 12.75
C HIS A 429 17.87 33.33 11.34
N TYR A 430 16.65 32.80 11.28
CA TYR A 430 15.85 32.62 10.07
C TYR A 430 14.61 33.52 10.09
N LYS A 431 13.93 33.59 8.94
CA LYS A 431 12.58 34.14 8.81
C LYS A 431 11.63 33.07 8.27
N VAL A 432 10.36 33.18 8.66
CA VAL A 432 9.21 32.54 8.02
C VAL A 432 8.24 33.66 7.63
N LEU A 433 7.97 33.79 6.34
CA LEU A 433 7.20 34.85 5.72
C LEU A 433 5.70 34.49 5.64
N ASN A 434 4.85 35.46 5.31
CA ASN A 434 3.44 35.18 4.99
C ASN A 434 3.34 34.17 3.82
N GLY A 435 2.47 33.16 3.96
CA GLY A 435 2.25 32.09 2.99
C GLY A 435 3.26 30.95 3.03
N GLU A 436 4.26 31.00 3.91
CA GLU A 436 5.37 30.05 3.95
C GLU A 436 5.12 28.88 4.92
N THR A 437 5.37 27.65 4.46
CA THR A 437 5.52 26.47 5.31
C THR A 437 7.00 26.10 5.35
N VAL A 438 7.61 26.12 6.54
CA VAL A 438 9.03 25.84 6.74
C VAL A 438 9.22 24.72 7.76
N ALA A 439 10.00 23.70 7.41
CA ALA A 439 10.48 22.70 8.34
C ALA A 439 11.92 23.01 8.79
N PHE A 440 12.15 22.89 10.10
CA PHE A 440 13.46 22.81 10.73
C PHE A 440 13.65 21.40 11.27
N LYS A 441 14.88 20.89 11.24
CA LYS A 441 15.20 19.52 11.63
C LYS A 441 16.55 19.43 12.32
N VAL A 442 16.64 18.55 13.31
CA VAL A 442 17.87 18.29 14.06
C VAL A 442 18.76 17.33 13.26
N ASP A 443 20.02 17.70 13.07
CA ASP A 443 21.03 16.88 12.40
C ASP A 443 21.68 15.84 13.35
N GLU A 444 22.61 15.03 12.82
CA GLU A 444 23.35 14.01 13.57
C GLU A 444 24.30 14.60 14.64
N GLN A 445 24.51 15.92 14.66
CA GLN A 445 25.31 16.62 15.66
C GLN A 445 24.42 17.23 16.77
N GLY A 446 23.10 17.12 16.66
CA GLY A 446 22.14 17.67 17.62
C GLY A 446 21.83 19.16 17.39
N LEU A 447 22.13 19.70 16.20
CA LEU A 447 21.92 21.10 15.83
C LEU A 447 20.75 21.27 14.86
N TRP A 448 20.08 22.42 14.91
CA TRP A 448 18.97 22.74 14.03
C TRP A 448 19.40 23.25 12.66
N GLN A 449 18.94 22.58 11.61
CA GLN A 449 19.04 23.01 10.21
C GLN A 449 17.65 23.36 9.67
N ARG A 450 17.55 24.39 8.80
CA ARG A 450 16.35 24.61 7.98
C ARG A 450 16.33 23.54 6.86
N GLU A 451 15.36 22.63 6.91
CA GLU A 451 15.25 21.51 5.97
C GLU A 451 14.64 21.95 4.63
N THR A 452 13.67 22.89 4.65
CA THR A 452 12.91 23.27 3.45
C THR A 452 13.31 24.61 2.85
N ILE A 453 13.66 24.60 1.56
CA ILE A 453 13.70 25.76 0.67
C ILE A 453 12.26 26.19 0.29
N THR A 454 12.06 27.45 -0.11
CA THR A 454 10.76 27.95 -0.56
C THR A 454 10.85 28.40 -2.01
N ILE A 455 9.91 27.93 -2.84
CA ILE A 455 9.80 28.30 -4.25
C ILE A 455 8.50 29.10 -4.43
N ASP A 456 8.62 30.35 -4.85
CA ASP A 456 7.49 31.27 -4.97
C ASP A 456 6.79 31.13 -6.32
N LEU A 457 5.48 30.82 -6.31
CA LEU A 457 4.66 30.65 -7.50
C LEU A 457 3.74 31.85 -7.75
N LEU A 458 3.69 32.28 -9.01
CA LEU A 458 2.63 33.10 -9.56
C LEU A 458 1.56 32.19 -10.19
N LEU A 459 0.41 32.10 -9.56
CA LEU A 459 -0.76 31.40 -10.08
C LEU A 459 -1.54 32.33 -11.04
N LEU A 460 -1.77 31.85 -12.26
CA LEU A 460 -2.52 32.54 -13.30
C LEU A 460 -3.75 31.75 -13.72
N TYR A 461 -4.82 32.44 -14.09
CA TYR A 461 -6.00 31.80 -14.68
C TYR A 461 -6.65 32.69 -15.73
N SER A 462 -7.30 32.09 -16.73
CA SER A 462 -7.90 32.88 -17.81
C SER A 462 -9.29 33.45 -17.49
N ASP A 463 -9.60 34.57 -18.12
CA ASP A 463 -10.96 35.10 -18.26
C ASP A 463 -11.92 34.08 -18.89
N LYS A 464 -11.46 33.26 -19.84
CA LYS A 464 -12.21 32.11 -20.38
C LYS A 464 -12.54 31.08 -19.29
N ALA A 465 -11.60 30.72 -18.40
CA ALA A 465 -11.84 29.80 -17.29
C ALA A 465 -12.86 30.35 -16.29
N VAL A 466 -12.80 31.66 -15.99
CA VAL A 466 -13.83 32.35 -15.20
C VAL A 466 -15.20 32.31 -15.89
N ALA A 467 -15.26 32.53 -17.20
CA ALA A 467 -16.50 32.48 -17.97
C ALA A 467 -17.09 31.06 -18.08
N HIS A 468 -16.25 30.02 -18.00
CA HIS A 468 -16.66 28.62 -18.04
C HIS A 468 -17.15 28.11 -16.67
N SER A 469 -16.34 28.27 -15.61
CA SER A 469 -16.57 27.66 -14.29
C SER A 469 -17.10 28.61 -13.22
N GLY A 470 -16.93 29.92 -13.39
CA GLY A 470 -17.04 30.92 -12.33
C GLY A 470 -15.73 31.06 -11.54
N ARG A 471 -15.37 32.30 -11.16
CA ARG A 471 -14.06 32.65 -10.58
C ARG A 471 -13.73 31.83 -9.33
N ASP A 472 -14.69 31.74 -8.41
CA ASP A 472 -14.51 31.09 -7.10
C ASP A 472 -14.08 29.63 -7.29
N LYS A 473 -14.72 28.88 -8.22
CA LYS A 473 -14.32 27.50 -8.55
C LYS A 473 -12.93 27.39 -9.18
N VAL A 474 -12.51 28.39 -9.96
CA VAL A 474 -11.16 28.41 -10.55
C VAL A 474 -10.11 28.67 -9.46
N HIS A 475 -10.45 29.51 -8.47
CA HIS A 475 -9.60 29.72 -7.29
C HIS A 475 -9.53 28.46 -6.43
N ASP A 476 -10.66 27.82 -6.13
CA ASP A 476 -10.73 26.56 -5.37
C ASP A 476 -9.91 25.45 -6.06
N PHE A 477 -10.07 25.28 -7.38
CA PHE A 477 -9.31 24.32 -8.20
C PHE A 477 -7.80 24.52 -8.09
N MET A 478 -7.33 25.77 -8.25
CA MET A 478 -5.90 26.07 -8.18
C MET A 478 -5.33 25.90 -6.77
N MET A 479 -6.09 26.28 -5.74
CA MET A 479 -5.63 26.10 -4.35
C MET A 479 -5.64 24.64 -3.92
N GLN A 480 -6.60 23.83 -4.39
CA GLN A 480 -6.60 22.38 -4.16
C GLN A 480 -5.35 21.73 -4.77
N GLY A 481 -5.02 22.02 -6.03
CA GLY A 481 -3.81 21.49 -6.67
C GLY A 481 -2.51 21.94 -5.98
N PHE A 482 -2.48 23.17 -5.48
CA PHE A 482 -1.35 23.70 -4.71
C PHE A 482 -1.17 23.00 -3.36
N ASP A 483 -2.25 22.83 -2.59
CA ASP A 483 -2.20 22.15 -1.29
C ASP A 483 -1.83 20.66 -1.48
N MET A 484 -2.42 19.96 -2.46
CA MET A 484 -2.06 18.58 -2.82
C MET A 484 -0.59 18.44 -3.26
N THR A 485 -0.02 19.45 -3.94
CA THR A 485 1.40 19.45 -4.32
C THR A 485 2.30 19.57 -3.11
N ASN A 486 1.99 20.50 -2.18
CA ASN A 486 2.78 20.67 -0.96
C ASN A 486 2.64 19.49 0.02
N GLU A 487 1.48 18.85 0.08
CA GLU A 487 1.26 17.61 0.82
C GLU A 487 2.12 16.46 0.25
N ALA A 488 2.12 16.27 -1.07
CA ALA A 488 2.98 15.27 -1.71
C ALA A 488 4.48 15.50 -1.45
N LEU A 489 4.94 16.76 -1.49
CA LEU A 489 6.32 17.12 -1.16
C LEU A 489 6.68 16.83 0.32
N GLU A 490 5.73 16.99 1.25
CA GLU A 490 5.90 16.61 2.66
C GLU A 490 5.92 15.09 2.85
N ASN A 491 4.95 14.38 2.27
CA ASN A 491 4.85 12.92 2.31
C ASN A 491 6.13 12.26 1.78
N SER A 492 6.61 12.68 0.62
CA SER A 492 7.85 12.22 0.01
C SER A 492 9.13 12.61 0.77
N GLY A 493 9.10 13.63 1.61
CA GLY A 493 10.29 14.17 2.27
C GLY A 493 11.18 15.03 1.35
N ALA A 494 10.58 15.72 0.39
CA ALA A 494 11.29 16.70 -0.44
C ALA A 494 11.71 17.92 0.40
N ASN A 495 12.86 18.51 0.06
CA ASN A 495 13.52 19.59 0.79
C ASN A 495 13.00 20.99 0.41
N PHE A 496 11.78 21.11 -0.13
CA PHE A 496 11.21 22.40 -0.51
C PHE A 496 9.69 22.42 -0.52
N ARG A 497 9.09 23.60 -0.33
CA ARG A 497 7.65 23.83 -0.46
C ARG A 497 7.39 24.98 -1.42
N TYR A 498 6.29 24.91 -2.15
CA TYR A 498 5.80 26.02 -2.95
C TYR A 498 5.04 27.03 -2.09
N ARG A 499 5.11 28.30 -2.44
CA ARG A 499 4.32 29.38 -1.84
C ARG A 499 3.67 30.24 -2.91
N VAL A 500 2.36 30.49 -2.80
CA VAL A 500 1.67 31.43 -3.69
C VAL A 500 2.05 32.87 -3.31
N VAL A 501 2.74 33.58 -4.20
CA VAL A 501 3.01 35.03 -4.08
C VAL A 501 2.01 35.91 -4.85
N GLY A 502 1.16 35.29 -5.68
CA GLY A 502 -0.01 35.95 -6.24
C GLY A 502 -0.89 35.01 -7.05
N LEU A 503 -2.18 35.34 -7.11
CA LEU A 503 -3.20 34.68 -7.91
C LEU A 503 -3.85 35.76 -8.82
N ARG A 504 -3.76 35.61 -10.15
CA ARG A 504 -4.15 36.68 -11.10
C ARG A 504 -4.94 36.17 -12.32
N GLU A 505 -5.93 36.97 -12.69
CA GLU A 505 -6.68 36.82 -13.94
C GLU A 505 -5.87 37.37 -15.13
N ILE A 506 -5.81 36.63 -16.23
CA ILE A 506 -5.24 37.09 -17.50
C ILE A 506 -6.25 36.91 -18.63
N ALA A 507 -6.30 37.87 -19.56
CA ALA A 507 -7.12 37.73 -20.77
C ALA A 507 -6.46 36.73 -21.71
N ALA A 508 -7.13 35.61 -21.99
CA ALA A 508 -6.54 34.57 -22.85
C ALA A 508 -6.47 35.04 -24.30
N LYS A 509 -5.30 34.85 -24.91
CA LYS A 509 -5.00 35.40 -26.23
C LYS A 509 -5.66 34.64 -27.37
N ALA A 510 -5.64 35.25 -28.55
CA ALA A 510 -6.18 34.67 -29.79
C ALA A 510 -5.24 33.61 -30.43
N ASP A 511 -3.95 33.61 -30.07
CA ASP A 511 -2.94 32.63 -30.46
C ASP A 511 -2.74 31.51 -29.43
N TRP A 512 -3.50 31.52 -28.33
CA TRP A 512 -3.57 30.43 -27.36
C TRP A 512 -4.67 29.44 -27.82
N SER A 513 -4.28 28.47 -28.66
CA SER A 513 -5.20 27.48 -29.24
C SER A 513 -5.30 26.20 -28.40
N ASN A 514 -4.16 25.76 -27.87
CA ASN A 514 -3.99 24.53 -27.09
C ASN A 514 -3.02 24.79 -25.91
N MET A 515 -2.92 23.86 -24.97
CA MET A 515 -2.06 24.00 -23.79
C MET A 515 -0.56 24.13 -24.14
N PRO A 516 0.02 23.37 -25.08
CA PRO A 516 1.38 23.64 -25.59
C PRO A 516 1.59 25.07 -26.12
N ASP A 517 0.66 25.61 -26.92
CA ASP A 517 0.71 27.01 -27.39
C ASP A 517 0.75 27.99 -26.21
N VAL A 518 -0.02 27.73 -25.14
CA VAL A 518 0.02 28.57 -23.92
C VAL A 518 1.39 28.45 -23.26
N LEU A 519 1.87 27.24 -22.98
CA LEU A 519 3.16 27.00 -22.32
C LEU A 519 4.31 27.74 -23.02
N ASP A 520 4.33 27.69 -24.34
CA ASP A 520 5.38 28.27 -25.17
C ASP A 520 5.26 29.82 -25.29
N ARG A 521 4.05 30.37 -25.18
CA ARG A 521 3.77 31.82 -25.26
C ARG A 521 3.76 32.54 -23.93
N LEU A 522 3.46 31.85 -22.83
CA LEU A 522 3.31 32.42 -21.49
C LEU A 522 4.67 32.79 -20.88
N ARG A 523 5.70 31.98 -21.16
CA ARG A 523 7.11 32.30 -20.85
C ARG A 523 7.56 33.63 -21.48
N GLU A 524 7.15 33.92 -22.71
CA GLU A 524 7.51 35.15 -23.45
C GLU A 524 6.52 36.33 -23.26
N ASP A 525 5.50 36.20 -22.41
CA ASP A 525 4.49 37.25 -22.21
C ASP A 525 5.02 38.42 -21.33
N PRO A 526 5.10 39.67 -21.86
CA PRO A 526 5.67 40.79 -21.11
C PRO A 526 4.86 41.23 -19.89
N LEU A 527 3.54 41.02 -19.87
CA LEU A 527 2.70 41.31 -18.71
C LEU A 527 2.93 40.28 -17.62
N VAL A 528 2.96 38.99 -17.98
CA VAL A 528 3.22 37.88 -17.06
C VAL A 528 4.62 37.97 -16.46
N GLN A 529 5.67 38.16 -17.26
CA GLN A 529 7.01 38.34 -16.72
C GLN A 529 7.10 39.61 -15.85
N SER A 530 6.42 40.72 -16.21
CA SER A 530 6.37 41.89 -15.31
C SER A 530 5.66 41.62 -13.97
N TRP A 531 4.67 40.71 -13.93
CA TRP A 531 4.04 40.28 -12.69
C TRP A 531 4.92 39.32 -11.90
N ARG A 532 5.62 38.43 -12.58
CA ARG A 532 6.62 37.51 -12.00
C ARG A 532 7.73 38.31 -11.32
N ASP A 533 8.36 39.25 -12.03
CA ASP A 533 9.42 40.12 -11.51
C ASP A 533 8.92 40.95 -10.31
N PHE A 534 7.74 41.57 -10.44
CA PHE A 534 7.18 42.43 -9.40
C PHE A 534 6.80 41.68 -8.11
N LEU A 535 6.19 40.49 -8.25
CA LEU A 535 5.86 39.62 -7.12
C LEU A 535 7.05 38.78 -6.64
N LYS A 536 8.15 38.76 -7.41
CA LYS A 536 9.30 37.89 -7.23
C LYS A 536 8.91 36.40 -7.23
N ALA A 537 8.21 35.94 -8.27
CA ALA A 537 7.91 34.51 -8.40
C ALA A 537 9.07 33.75 -9.07
N ASP A 538 9.53 32.68 -8.45
CA ASP A 538 10.46 31.71 -9.04
C ASP A 538 9.84 31.02 -10.25
N GLY A 539 8.54 30.69 -10.19
CA GLY A 539 7.82 29.98 -11.24
C GLY A 539 6.37 30.46 -11.47
N ILE A 540 5.77 29.97 -12.55
CA ILE A 540 4.39 30.29 -12.97
C ILE A 540 3.59 29.01 -13.18
N TYR A 541 2.35 28.97 -12.69
CA TYR A 541 1.38 27.93 -13.05
C TYR A 541 0.09 28.55 -13.59
N TYR A 542 -0.37 28.09 -14.75
CA TYR A 542 -1.57 28.64 -15.42
C TYR A 542 -2.71 27.62 -15.56
N VAL A 543 -3.95 28.08 -15.32
CA VAL A 543 -5.17 27.31 -15.60
C VAL A 543 -6.05 27.99 -16.66
N GLY A 544 -6.35 27.26 -17.73
CA GLY A 544 -7.05 27.75 -18.92
C GLY A 544 -8.27 26.94 -19.34
N THR A 545 -8.69 27.16 -20.59
CA THR A 545 -9.76 26.37 -21.26
C THR A 545 -9.34 25.92 -22.67
N GLU A 546 -8.08 26.10 -23.02
CA GLU A 546 -7.49 25.69 -24.28
C GLU A 546 -7.35 24.16 -24.36
N GLU A 547 -7.38 23.58 -25.56
CA GLU A 547 -7.40 22.12 -25.75
C GLU A 547 -6.07 21.46 -25.34
N GLY A 548 -6.11 20.26 -24.75
CA GLY A 548 -4.92 19.47 -24.39
C GLY A 548 -5.00 18.86 -23.00
N THR A 549 -3.83 18.47 -22.48
CA THR A 549 -3.60 18.01 -21.10
C THR A 549 -2.87 19.09 -20.30
N GLY A 550 -2.39 18.78 -19.10
CA GLY A 550 -1.30 19.54 -18.51
C GLY A 550 -0.03 19.44 -19.36
N HIS A 551 0.84 20.44 -19.23
CA HIS A 551 2.23 20.42 -19.71
C HIS A 551 3.13 21.33 -18.86
N GLY A 552 4.32 20.86 -18.51
CA GLY A 552 5.43 21.62 -17.94
C GLY A 552 6.74 21.41 -18.68
N TRP A 553 7.67 22.36 -18.60
CA TRP A 553 9.03 22.15 -19.10
C TRP A 553 9.81 21.21 -18.17
N LEU A 554 10.48 20.21 -18.74
CA LEU A 554 11.41 19.33 -18.03
C LEU A 554 12.75 20.05 -17.80
N ASN A 555 13.19 20.07 -16.56
CA ASN A 555 14.47 20.65 -16.12
C ASN A 555 15.58 19.57 -16.04
N ASP A 556 16.86 19.96 -16.07
CA ASP A 556 18.00 19.03 -16.01
C ASP A 556 18.98 19.44 -14.90
N VAL A 557 19.29 18.51 -13.99
CA VAL A 557 20.24 18.71 -12.88
C VAL A 557 21.64 19.08 -13.37
N LEU A 558 22.05 18.58 -14.54
CA LEU A 558 23.37 18.80 -15.13
C LEU A 558 23.42 20.04 -16.04
N SER A 559 22.27 20.52 -16.52
CA SER A 559 22.14 21.68 -17.38
C SER A 559 20.82 22.43 -17.11
N PRO A 560 20.65 23.08 -15.94
CA PRO A 560 19.38 23.69 -15.56
C PRO A 560 18.85 24.69 -16.59
N MET A 561 17.54 24.66 -16.81
CA MET A 561 16.87 25.50 -17.80
C MET A 561 16.95 26.99 -17.44
N ASP A 562 16.86 27.86 -18.45
CA ASP A 562 16.76 29.31 -18.21
C ASP A 562 15.52 29.61 -17.35
N PRO A 563 15.60 30.51 -16.35
CA PRO A 563 14.49 30.88 -15.47
C PRO A 563 13.16 31.13 -16.18
N MET A 564 13.15 31.64 -17.42
CA MET A 564 11.93 31.92 -18.17
C MET A 564 11.11 30.65 -18.50
N TYR A 565 11.72 29.46 -18.44
CA TYR A 565 11.07 28.16 -18.66
C TYR A 565 10.44 27.54 -17.39
N MET A 566 10.56 28.19 -16.22
CA MET A 566 9.87 27.77 -14.99
C MET A 566 8.36 28.08 -15.07
N VAL A 567 7.68 27.36 -15.96
CA VAL A 567 6.27 27.52 -16.32
C VAL A 567 5.65 26.14 -16.51
N SER A 568 4.44 25.97 -15.99
CA SER A 568 3.55 24.84 -16.27
C SER A 568 2.11 25.30 -16.48
N VAL A 569 1.32 24.52 -17.22
CA VAL A 569 -0.05 24.85 -17.63
C VAL A 569 -0.99 23.65 -17.49
N ALA A 570 -2.29 23.89 -17.27
CA ALA A 570 -3.33 22.86 -17.35
C ALA A 570 -4.72 23.42 -17.72
N PRO A 571 -5.63 22.62 -18.30
CA PRO A 571 -7.01 23.01 -18.52
C PRO A 571 -7.86 22.85 -17.25
N ILE A 572 -8.84 23.74 -17.03
CA ILE A 572 -9.84 23.66 -15.93
C ILE A 572 -10.75 22.42 -16.02
N SER A 573 -10.65 21.64 -17.11
CA SER A 573 -11.33 20.36 -17.32
C SER A 573 -10.47 19.13 -17.00
N SER A 574 -9.23 19.33 -16.54
CA SER A 574 -8.42 18.28 -15.91
C SER A 574 -8.75 18.16 -14.41
N ASP A 575 -8.08 17.27 -13.69
CA ASP A 575 -8.15 17.21 -12.22
C ASP A 575 -7.09 18.15 -11.60
N PRO A 576 -7.35 18.79 -10.43
CA PRO A 576 -6.34 19.57 -9.69
C PRO A 576 -4.99 18.87 -9.47
N GLU A 577 -4.97 17.53 -9.41
CA GLU A 577 -3.75 16.73 -9.24
C GLU A 577 -2.73 16.89 -10.37
N VAL A 578 -3.12 17.41 -11.54
CA VAL A 578 -2.17 17.68 -12.63
C VAL A 578 -1.08 18.67 -12.18
N MET A 579 -1.36 19.57 -11.23
CA MET A 579 -0.38 20.56 -10.76
C MET A 579 0.91 19.93 -10.21
N ARG A 580 0.80 18.83 -9.45
CA ARG A 580 1.98 18.15 -8.86
C ARG A 580 2.83 17.44 -9.91
N HIS A 581 2.22 16.97 -10.99
CA HIS A 581 2.92 16.32 -12.11
C HIS A 581 3.68 17.34 -12.95
N GLU A 582 3.01 18.39 -13.45
CA GLU A 582 3.66 19.39 -14.30
C GLU A 582 4.70 20.24 -13.56
N LEU A 583 4.54 20.42 -12.23
CA LEU A 583 5.57 21.02 -11.39
C LEU A 583 6.71 20.03 -11.07
N GLY A 584 6.48 18.72 -11.16
CA GLY A 584 7.51 17.69 -11.10
C GLY A 584 8.51 17.82 -12.26
N HIS A 585 8.03 18.00 -13.49
CA HIS A 585 8.86 18.29 -14.66
C HIS A 585 9.73 19.54 -14.48
N ASN A 586 9.14 20.65 -14.00
CA ASN A 586 9.86 21.88 -13.70
C ASN A 586 10.98 21.70 -12.65
N MET A 587 10.85 20.70 -11.76
CA MET A 587 11.86 20.29 -10.78
C MET A 587 12.80 19.16 -11.28
N GLY A 588 12.68 18.76 -12.55
CA GLY A 588 13.56 17.82 -13.24
C GLY A 588 13.14 16.35 -13.18
N ALA A 589 11.94 16.04 -12.68
CA ALA A 589 11.44 14.67 -12.66
C ALA A 589 10.76 14.31 -14.00
N ASP A 590 11.12 13.17 -14.56
CA ASP A 590 10.72 12.73 -15.92
C ASP A 590 9.64 11.62 -15.87
N ASP A 591 8.94 11.46 -16.99
CA ASP A 591 7.80 10.56 -17.17
C ASP A 591 8.16 9.07 -17.09
N LYS A 592 7.32 8.29 -16.40
CA LYS A 592 7.48 6.83 -16.20
C LYS A 592 6.31 6.01 -16.76
N TYR A 593 5.42 6.66 -17.51
CA TYR A 593 4.31 6.00 -18.19
C TYR A 593 4.79 4.87 -19.12
N ASN A 594 3.96 3.84 -19.29
CA ASN A 594 4.15 2.74 -20.25
C ASN A 594 5.38 1.82 -20.02
N CYS A 595 6.07 1.92 -18.90
CA CYS A 595 7.18 1.01 -18.54
C CYS A 595 6.78 -0.46 -18.64
N ASN A 596 7.61 -1.29 -19.28
CA ASN A 596 7.32 -2.69 -19.57
C ASN A 596 8.18 -3.65 -18.73
N PRO A 597 7.61 -4.33 -17.70
CA PRO A 597 8.37 -5.18 -16.79
C PRO A 597 8.94 -6.48 -17.41
N ASP A 598 8.52 -6.85 -18.62
CA ASP A 598 9.12 -7.96 -19.38
C ASP A 598 10.42 -7.54 -20.12
N LYS A 599 10.74 -6.24 -20.12
CA LYS A 599 11.87 -5.65 -20.89
C LYS A 599 12.81 -4.81 -20.05
N GLU A 600 12.28 -4.10 -19.06
CA GLU A 600 13.04 -3.17 -18.22
C GLU A 600 12.55 -3.20 -16.77
N GLU A 601 13.33 -2.62 -15.87
CA GLU A 601 13.00 -2.58 -14.44
C GLU A 601 12.05 -1.42 -14.18
N CYS A 602 10.81 -1.73 -13.81
CA CYS A 602 9.76 -0.73 -13.60
C CYS A 602 9.57 -0.35 -12.14
N GLU A 603 9.02 0.84 -11.94
CA GLU A 603 8.64 1.35 -10.63
C GLU A 603 7.61 0.43 -9.94
N LEU A 604 7.83 0.13 -8.65
CA LEU A 604 7.04 -0.85 -7.91
C LEU A 604 5.65 -0.30 -7.52
N VAL A 605 5.54 1.00 -7.29
CA VAL A 605 4.33 1.76 -6.94
C VAL A 605 4.13 2.86 -7.98
N ALA A 606 2.91 3.18 -8.41
CA ALA A 606 2.68 4.24 -9.40
C ALA A 606 2.64 5.63 -8.75
N THR A 607 3.79 6.30 -8.69
CA THR A 607 3.95 7.63 -8.07
C THR A 607 3.48 8.78 -8.99
N ILE A 608 3.65 10.02 -8.55
CA ILE A 608 3.19 11.24 -9.27
C ILE A 608 3.79 11.40 -10.67
N MET A 609 5.01 10.94 -10.93
CA MET A 609 5.61 10.97 -12.29
C MET A 609 5.29 9.72 -13.12
N ASN A 610 4.31 8.95 -12.64
CA ASN A 610 3.76 7.76 -13.26
C ASN A 610 2.24 7.95 -13.24
N GLN A 611 1.45 6.98 -12.75
CA GLN A 611 -0.02 7.04 -12.84
C GLN A 611 -0.72 7.78 -11.69
N MET A 612 0.03 8.49 -10.82
CA MET A 612 -0.49 9.32 -9.70
C MET A 612 -1.35 8.58 -8.65
N TRP A 613 -1.25 7.25 -8.55
CA TRP A 613 -2.09 6.44 -7.64
C TRP A 613 -1.77 6.65 -6.14
N VAL A 614 -0.67 7.32 -5.81
CA VAL A 614 -0.28 7.66 -4.44
C VAL A 614 0.25 9.09 -4.36
N ASP A 615 0.00 9.76 -3.23
CA ASP A 615 0.39 11.15 -2.96
C ASP A 615 1.88 11.31 -2.60
N TYR A 616 2.74 10.69 -3.42
CA TYR A 616 4.19 10.62 -3.27
C TYR A 616 4.87 10.72 -4.64
N TYR A 617 5.97 11.49 -4.70
CA TYR A 617 7.04 11.36 -5.70
C TYR A 617 7.96 10.19 -5.33
N SER A 618 8.64 9.59 -6.31
CA SER A 618 9.41 8.36 -6.06
C SER A 618 10.65 8.58 -5.19
N THR A 619 10.88 7.67 -4.24
CA THR A 619 12.08 7.64 -3.39
C THR A 619 12.23 6.31 -2.64
N PRO A 620 13.45 5.75 -2.49
CA PRO A 620 13.70 4.49 -1.76
C PRO A 620 13.70 4.63 -0.22
N ASP A 621 13.35 5.82 0.29
CA ASP A 621 13.20 6.11 1.73
C ASP A 621 11.73 6.34 2.14
N ARG A 622 10.78 5.91 1.28
CA ARG A 622 9.34 5.80 1.56
C ARG A 622 8.80 4.45 1.12
N TYR A 623 7.71 4.03 1.77
CA TYR A 623 7.16 2.68 1.64
C TYR A 623 5.64 2.69 1.74
N THR A 624 4.97 1.73 1.10
CA THR A 624 3.52 1.55 1.20
C THR A 624 3.08 1.04 2.57
N ALA A 625 1.93 1.49 3.06
CA ALA A 625 1.43 1.14 4.41
C ALA A 625 0.88 -0.30 4.53
N ASP A 626 0.47 -0.89 3.41
CA ASP A 626 -0.04 -2.26 3.30
C ASP A 626 1.08 -3.30 3.49
N TYR A 627 1.99 -3.41 2.54
CA TYR A 627 2.99 -4.47 2.41
C TYR A 627 4.42 -3.99 2.68
N GLY A 628 4.67 -2.68 2.84
CA GLY A 628 6.03 -2.14 3.01
C GLY A 628 6.86 -2.16 1.72
N ILE A 629 6.22 -1.99 0.56
CA ILE A 629 6.87 -1.91 -0.75
C ILE A 629 7.57 -0.55 -0.88
N PRO A 630 8.87 -0.47 -1.23
CA PRO A 630 9.54 0.81 -1.40
C PRO A 630 8.96 1.59 -2.58
N MET A 631 8.70 2.88 -2.38
CA MET A 631 8.14 3.81 -3.36
C MET A 631 9.21 4.35 -4.32
N GLY A 632 10.25 3.58 -4.59
CA GLY A 632 11.40 4.00 -5.38
C GLY A 632 12.52 2.97 -5.32
N ILE A 633 13.54 3.14 -6.18
CA ILE A 633 14.67 2.22 -6.31
C ILE A 633 15.96 3.06 -6.34
N PRO A 634 16.95 2.81 -5.46
CA PRO A 634 18.15 3.64 -5.36
C PRO A 634 18.88 3.80 -6.69
N GLY A 635 19.07 5.05 -7.12
CA GLY A 635 19.75 5.38 -8.38
C GLY A 635 18.98 5.04 -9.67
N LYS A 636 17.66 4.77 -9.58
CA LYS A 636 16.80 4.53 -10.75
C LYS A 636 15.46 5.28 -10.67
N PHE A 637 14.75 5.14 -9.55
CA PHE A 637 13.48 5.81 -9.27
C PHE A 637 13.58 6.55 -7.94
N ASP A 638 14.05 7.80 -8.00
CA ASP A 638 14.25 8.68 -6.85
C ASP A 638 14.08 10.15 -7.29
N ASP A 639 12.84 10.51 -7.65
CA ASP A 639 12.48 11.89 -8.02
C ASP A 639 12.82 12.86 -6.90
N VAL A 640 12.64 12.43 -5.64
CA VAL A 640 12.94 13.26 -4.47
C VAL A 640 14.40 13.67 -4.48
N LEU A 641 15.35 12.78 -4.81
CA LEU A 641 16.76 13.16 -4.98
C LEU A 641 16.95 14.21 -6.10
N THR A 642 16.35 14.00 -7.26
CA THR A 642 16.42 14.91 -8.42
C THR A 642 15.88 16.31 -8.08
N MET A 643 14.66 16.35 -7.54
CA MET A 643 13.97 17.59 -7.16
C MET A 643 14.67 18.30 -5.99
N ASN A 644 15.26 17.54 -5.06
CA ASN A 644 16.06 18.09 -3.95
C ASN A 644 17.38 18.73 -4.40
N ASN A 645 17.96 18.26 -5.51
CA ASN A 645 19.10 18.92 -6.13
C ASN A 645 18.68 20.22 -6.83
N MET A 646 17.49 20.26 -7.44
CA MET A 646 16.98 21.42 -8.18
C MET A 646 16.32 22.51 -7.34
N SER A 647 15.81 22.20 -6.14
CA SER A 647 15.12 23.20 -5.30
C SER A 647 15.94 24.46 -5.00
N SER A 648 17.24 24.31 -4.75
CA SER A 648 18.15 25.44 -4.52
C SER A 648 18.47 26.27 -5.78
N VAL A 649 18.36 25.66 -6.96
CA VAL A 649 18.57 26.33 -8.26
C VAL A 649 17.30 27.08 -8.67
N VAL A 650 16.14 26.42 -8.57
CA VAL A 650 14.83 27.00 -8.92
C VAL A 650 14.45 28.14 -7.97
N ALA A 651 14.73 28.04 -6.67
CA ALA A 651 14.54 29.14 -5.71
C ALA A 651 15.51 30.32 -5.88
N ALA A 652 16.43 30.24 -6.86
CA ALA A 652 17.39 31.27 -7.23
C ALA A 652 17.18 31.77 -8.68
N TYR A 653 16.00 31.52 -9.27
CA TYR A 653 15.61 31.99 -10.61
C TYR A 653 15.23 33.49 -10.67
N ARG A 654 15.58 34.30 -9.64
CA ARG A 654 15.19 35.71 -9.45
C ARG A 654 16.17 36.49 -8.55
#